data_AF-A0ABD3GPR4-F1
#
_entry.id   AF-A0ABD3GPR4-F1
#
_cell.length_a   1.000
_cell.length_b   1.000
_cell.length_c   1.000
_cell.angle_alpha   90.00
_cell.angle_beta   90.00
_cell.angle_gamma   90.00
#
_symmetry.space_group_name_H-M   'P 1'
#
loop_
_entity.id
_entity.type
_entity.pdbx_description
1 polymer ?
#
loop_
_entity_poly.entity_id
_entity_poly.type
_entity_poly.pdbx_seq_one_letter_code
_entity_poly.pdbx_strand_id
1 'polypeptide(L)'
;MVLASACRAAVSSGVGPSSSSPRCTAISDKNFVQKVNFSRYNRGIRANRSARHGSVTIRAVLDKLAGSGGQSSGPSDPAREALERLFAQASKYEEKFAEVDSYATPEENLERAVSDLEVDLRTAVKALRDKEEQLLEAEELLRKDKRELESATAALFTREKELELASYSHLQRKEELRKTREELARYAGQVKEVSTVVKQREQELAAAHTSMAKLEKELKRSRAVIAAKDEALAKASAEFKSQTSRLHSADDLVSQRGLELLSLRAAVEEKENSLLRLQKEKMVKQEKLEQTEAQLEKRAKAWMLAQQELKAMEQELTKERLNGEELKKVKKLLAEVEEELEMSLATAETYRSAIEEQDLLLEKQDEELANQRIRVEELEAQLASAKVELLKEQETLKAAETRYEALQQEVLEERSKVEDLSENLVQERAALRESVQTVNQLQADLQLKDDSLTDTNLGLQLKETELISAKLELQHVKSKFSLVQQNLSAKARELEQAGFMVQELRREVAQVKSLLQSKEEQLRRVTALLHEKEEQLSIMRIDLDDSKVQLSEATSVVEQISALSRALVDSAKQGTAAGNDEESVLVQTNLELFSANRSLLERELQLQHYQEKAMENAILREEVEAELEAVQECLREKDDELIAAREALALKEAELKDVLARWDAREKELENFGEELVQEAKTLTALRSFLQEGSEGASPQDSSATDALDLEVAKLEAESTLGALQSLADLSQQLVDSGVAEDLENSGASIEADHVVKGLKGQLVEKEAALELTKNALDQLTRLTEMLVLEAGIA
;
A
#
# COMPACT_ATOMS: atom_id res chain seq x y z
N MET A 1 0.13 38.94 60.19
CA MET A 1 -0.79 39.90 59.54
C MET A 1 -1.26 39.25 58.25
N VAL A 2 -2.37 38.51 58.36
CA VAL A 2 -3.68 38.79 57.74
C VAL A 2 -3.69 38.36 56.29
N LEU A 3 -4.43 37.34 55.83
CA LEU A 3 -5.29 36.29 56.41
C LEU A 3 -5.35 35.23 55.27
N ALA A 4 -5.05 33.95 55.51
CA ALA A 4 -6.01 32.84 55.64
C ALA A 4 -6.91 32.67 54.39
N SER A 5 -7.05 31.52 53.73
CA SER A 5 -7.41 30.17 54.21
C SER A 5 -7.93 29.44 52.95
N ALA A 6 -7.94 28.13 52.74
CA ALA A 6 -7.40 26.96 53.39
C ALA A 6 -7.75 25.76 52.48
N CYS A 7 -6.97 24.69 52.64
CA CYS A 7 -7.14 23.37 52.05
C CYS A 7 -8.51 22.71 52.35
N ARG A 8 -8.93 21.77 51.51
CA ARG A 8 -9.10 20.35 51.90
C ARG A 8 -9.35 19.41 50.72
N ALA A 9 -8.69 18.26 50.81
CA ALA A 9 -8.87 17.08 49.98
C ALA A 9 -10.06 16.22 50.46
N ALA A 10 -10.63 15.41 49.55
CA ALA A 10 -10.74 13.94 49.68
C ALA A 10 -11.87 13.34 48.79
N VAL A 11 -11.48 12.39 47.93
CA VAL A 11 -12.03 11.03 47.72
C VAL A 11 -13.55 10.80 47.50
N SER A 12 -13.82 9.99 46.48
CA SER A 12 -14.90 8.99 46.32
C SER A 12 -16.19 9.36 45.59
N SER A 13 -16.33 8.68 44.44
CA SER A 13 -17.50 7.96 43.89
C SER A 13 -18.79 8.69 43.54
N GLY A 14 -19.25 8.39 42.32
CA GLY A 14 -20.67 8.13 42.08
C GLY A 14 -21.40 9.05 41.11
N VAL A 15 -21.84 8.45 40.00
CA VAL A 15 -23.08 8.71 39.26
C VAL A 15 -23.04 9.87 38.24
N GLY A 16 -23.36 9.53 36.97
CA GLY A 16 -23.40 10.43 35.80
C GLY A 16 -24.51 11.49 35.84
N PRO A 17 -24.74 12.25 34.75
CA PRO A 17 -25.47 11.65 33.62
C PRO A 17 -25.18 12.21 32.19
N SER A 18 -25.53 11.39 31.20
CA SER A 18 -26.23 11.70 29.92
C SER A 18 -25.79 12.80 28.93
N SER A 19 -25.91 12.39 27.65
CA SER A 19 -26.05 13.15 26.38
C SER A 19 -24.73 13.58 25.71
N SER A 20 -24.49 13.41 24.41
CA SER A 20 -25.33 13.03 23.27
C SER A 20 -24.49 12.43 22.14
N SER A 21 -24.99 11.34 21.56
CA SER A 21 -24.51 10.66 20.34
C SER A 21 -24.96 11.39 19.07
N PRO A 22 -24.31 11.13 17.92
CA PRO A 22 -25.08 10.77 16.74
C PRO A 22 -24.71 9.37 16.21
N ARG A 23 -25.69 8.47 16.35
CA ARG A 23 -26.14 7.41 15.43
C ARG A 23 -25.12 6.83 14.43
N CYS A 24 -24.64 5.63 14.75
CA CYS A 24 -24.56 4.53 13.79
C CYS A 24 -25.47 3.41 14.30
N THR A 25 -26.54 3.13 13.56
CA THR A 25 -27.47 2.04 13.82
C THR A 25 -26.81 0.71 13.47
N ALA A 26 -26.54 -0.10 14.49
CA ALA A 26 -26.43 -1.54 14.35
C ALA A 26 -27.83 -2.10 14.02
N ILE A 27 -27.97 -2.78 12.89
CA ILE A 27 -29.11 -3.67 12.64
C ILE A 27 -28.64 -5.08 12.97
N SER A 28 -29.38 -5.66 13.91
CA SER A 28 -29.28 -7.01 14.42
C SER A 28 -29.37 -8.08 13.33
N ASP A 29 -28.42 -9.00 13.37
CA ASP A 29 -28.52 -10.34 12.79
C ASP A 29 -29.72 -11.09 13.40
N LYS A 30 -30.68 -11.40 12.54
CA LYS A 30 -31.63 -12.50 12.75
C LYS A 30 -31.74 -13.29 11.45
N ASN A 31 -31.22 -14.52 11.52
CA ASN A 31 -31.68 -15.72 10.82
C ASN A 31 -31.82 -15.66 9.29
N PHE A 32 -30.82 -16.21 8.58
CA PHE A 32 -31.12 -17.15 7.51
C PHE A 32 -29.96 -18.13 7.26
N VAL A 33 -30.00 -19.27 7.95
CA VAL A 33 -29.30 -20.47 7.50
C VAL A 33 -30.10 -21.01 6.32
N GLN A 34 -29.55 -20.92 5.11
CA GLN A 34 -29.92 -21.85 4.04
C GLN A 34 -28.67 -22.50 3.44
N LYS A 35 -28.44 -23.73 3.91
CA LYS A 35 -27.72 -24.78 3.20
C LYS A 35 -28.28 -24.87 1.77
N VAL A 36 -27.48 -24.52 0.77
CA VAL A 36 -27.76 -24.94 -0.60
C VAL A 36 -27.18 -26.34 -0.76
N ASN A 37 -28.05 -27.33 -0.56
CA ASN A 37 -27.78 -28.72 -0.89
C ASN A 37 -27.62 -28.87 -2.40
N PHE A 38 -26.52 -29.50 -2.80
CA PHE A 38 -26.38 -30.18 -4.07
C PHE A 38 -27.50 -31.23 -4.19
N SER A 39 -28.42 -31.03 -5.14
CA SER A 39 -29.45 -32.01 -5.48
C SER A 39 -29.44 -32.23 -6.99
N ARG A 40 -28.94 -33.42 -7.38
CA ARG A 40 -29.28 -34.07 -8.64
C ARG A 40 -30.79 -34.27 -8.67
N TYR A 41 -31.47 -33.83 -9.73
CA TYR A 41 -32.71 -34.49 -10.15
C TYR A 41 -32.81 -34.53 -11.67
N ASN A 42 -32.50 -35.72 -12.18
CA ASN A 42 -33.00 -36.25 -13.44
C ASN A 42 -34.42 -36.81 -13.20
N ARG A 43 -35.22 -36.82 -14.28
CA ARG A 43 -36.58 -37.41 -14.47
C ARG A 43 -37.79 -36.55 -14.10
N GLY A 44 -38.35 -35.95 -15.16
CA GLY A 44 -39.69 -36.26 -15.65
C GLY A 44 -40.87 -35.54 -15.01
N ILE A 45 -41.73 -34.92 -15.83
CA ILE A 45 -43.15 -35.29 -15.94
C ILE A 45 -43.83 -34.54 -17.09
N ARG A 46 -44.73 -35.28 -17.72
CA ARG A 46 -45.70 -34.93 -18.76
C ARG A 46 -46.59 -33.73 -18.42
N ALA A 47 -46.97 -33.02 -19.48
CA ALA A 47 -48.29 -32.48 -19.81
C ALA A 47 -49.15 -31.80 -18.71
N ASN A 48 -49.56 -30.55 -18.97
CA ASN A 48 -50.98 -30.28 -19.15
C ASN A 48 -51.31 -28.96 -19.87
N ARG A 49 -52.37 -29.06 -20.68
CA ARG A 49 -53.12 -27.98 -21.33
C ARG A 49 -53.94 -27.19 -20.31
N SER A 50 -54.14 -25.89 -20.55
CA SER A 50 -55.41 -25.12 -20.38
C SER A 50 -55.06 -23.62 -20.47
N ALA A 51 -55.22 -22.98 -21.63
CA ALA A 51 -56.39 -22.16 -22.00
C ALA A 51 -56.60 -20.89 -21.17
N ARG A 52 -56.39 -19.71 -21.79
CA ARG A 52 -57.42 -18.65 -22.00
C ARG A 52 -56.80 -17.35 -22.55
N HIS A 53 -57.26 -17.02 -23.76
CA HIS A 53 -57.51 -15.71 -24.39
C HIS A 53 -56.78 -14.43 -23.96
N GLY A 54 -56.16 -13.81 -24.96
CA GLY A 54 -55.85 -12.38 -25.03
C GLY A 54 -55.69 -11.97 -26.49
N SER A 55 -56.83 -11.81 -27.18
CA SER A 55 -56.93 -11.38 -28.58
C SER A 55 -56.72 -9.87 -28.69
N VAL A 56 -55.73 -9.41 -29.47
CA VAL A 56 -55.77 -8.10 -30.15
C VAL A 56 -55.04 -8.20 -31.50
N THR A 57 -55.87 -8.35 -32.55
CA THR A 57 -55.82 -7.63 -33.83
C THR A 57 -54.54 -7.65 -34.69
N ILE A 58 -54.51 -8.56 -35.68
CA ILE A 58 -54.37 -8.15 -37.09
C ILE A 58 -55.42 -8.94 -37.91
N ARG A 59 -56.58 -8.29 -38.05
CA ARG A 59 -57.69 -8.65 -38.95
C ARG A 59 -57.49 -7.82 -40.21
N ALA A 60 -56.93 -8.44 -41.24
CA ALA A 60 -56.86 -8.05 -42.66
C ALA A 60 -55.71 -8.91 -43.20
N VAL A 61 -55.93 -10.09 -43.79
CA VAL A 61 -56.16 -10.24 -45.23
C VAL A 61 -57.02 -11.50 -45.55
N LEU A 62 -57.49 -12.26 -44.56
CA LEU A 62 -58.20 -13.54 -44.79
C LEU A 62 -59.75 -13.49 -44.70
N ASP A 63 -60.36 -12.32 -44.57
CA ASP A 63 -61.84 -12.19 -44.47
C ASP A 63 -62.61 -12.35 -45.81
N LYS A 64 -61.98 -12.84 -46.89
CA LYS A 64 -62.72 -13.19 -48.13
C LYS A 64 -62.96 -14.68 -48.37
N LEU A 65 -62.49 -15.60 -47.51
CA LEU A 65 -62.61 -17.03 -47.82
C LEU A 65 -62.86 -17.98 -46.63
N ALA A 66 -63.54 -17.53 -45.57
CA ALA A 66 -64.09 -18.47 -44.58
C ALA A 66 -65.29 -17.91 -43.82
N GLY A 67 -66.49 -18.09 -44.38
CA GLY A 67 -67.76 -17.99 -43.66
C GLY A 67 -68.36 -19.37 -43.42
N SER A 68 -68.34 -19.80 -42.17
CA SER A 68 -69.24 -20.75 -41.49
C SER A 68 -69.40 -22.19 -42.02
N GLY A 69 -69.06 -23.15 -41.16
CA GLY A 69 -69.41 -24.56 -41.32
C GLY A 69 -70.91 -24.85 -41.23
N GLY A 70 -71.29 -25.95 -41.88
CA GLY A 70 -72.64 -26.51 -41.90
C GLY A 70 -72.90 -27.17 -43.27
N GLN A 71 -72.97 -28.50 -43.27
CA GLN A 71 -73.40 -29.42 -44.35
C GLN A 71 -73.71 -28.85 -45.76
N SER A 72 -73.11 -29.52 -46.76
CA SER A 72 -73.36 -29.48 -48.21
C SER A 72 -72.76 -28.30 -48.99
N SER A 73 -72.00 -28.63 -50.04
CA SER A 73 -71.47 -27.75 -51.09
C SER A 73 -70.53 -26.61 -50.64
N GLY A 74 -69.23 -26.76 -50.90
CA GLY A 74 -68.26 -25.65 -50.78
C GLY A 74 -68.57 -24.49 -51.75
N PRO A 75 -67.96 -23.29 -51.56
CA PRO A 75 -68.05 -22.20 -52.51
C PRO A 75 -67.43 -22.71 -53.80
N SER A 76 -68.24 -22.93 -54.83
CA SER A 76 -67.76 -23.65 -55.99
C SER A 76 -66.77 -22.74 -56.74
N ASP A 77 -65.59 -23.27 -56.98
CA ASP A 77 -64.49 -22.57 -57.62
C ASP A 77 -64.99 -22.09 -58.99
N PRO A 78 -64.89 -20.81 -59.37
CA PRO A 78 -65.42 -20.33 -60.66
C PRO A 78 -64.88 -21.13 -61.86
N ALA A 79 -63.67 -21.69 -61.78
CA ALA A 79 -63.16 -22.60 -62.81
C ALA A 79 -63.84 -23.97 -62.76
N ARG A 80 -64.11 -24.48 -61.56
CA ARG A 80 -64.87 -25.71 -61.35
C ARG A 80 -66.33 -25.56 -61.74
N GLU A 81 -67.00 -24.48 -61.37
CA GLU A 81 -68.37 -24.15 -61.79
C GLU A 81 -68.47 -24.01 -63.31
N ALA A 82 -67.51 -23.34 -63.95
CA ALA A 82 -67.50 -23.19 -65.40
C ALA A 82 -67.27 -24.54 -66.11
N LEU A 83 -66.40 -25.41 -65.57
CA LEU A 83 -66.22 -26.77 -66.08
C LEU A 83 -67.45 -27.66 -65.84
N GLU A 84 -68.02 -27.64 -64.63
CA GLU A 84 -69.24 -28.38 -64.29
C GLU A 84 -70.42 -27.93 -65.16
N ARG A 85 -70.54 -26.62 -65.43
CA ARG A 85 -71.54 -26.06 -66.36
C ARG A 85 -71.31 -26.53 -67.79
N LEU A 86 -70.07 -26.45 -68.29
CA LEU A 86 -69.70 -26.96 -69.62
C LEU A 86 -70.01 -28.45 -69.77
N PHE A 87 -69.62 -29.28 -68.78
CA PHE A 87 -69.89 -30.72 -68.83
C PHE A 87 -71.39 -31.03 -68.73
N ALA A 88 -72.12 -30.35 -67.86
CA ALA A 88 -73.57 -30.52 -67.74
C ALA A 88 -74.29 -30.11 -69.04
N GLN A 89 -73.81 -29.07 -69.72
CA GLN A 89 -74.36 -28.62 -70.99
C GLN A 89 -73.99 -29.57 -72.14
N ALA A 90 -72.77 -30.10 -72.14
CA ALA A 90 -72.32 -31.10 -73.09
C ALA A 90 -73.13 -32.40 -72.98
N SER A 91 -73.36 -32.89 -71.75
CA SER A 91 -74.20 -34.07 -71.50
C SER A 91 -75.66 -33.86 -71.88
N LYS A 92 -76.23 -32.67 -71.64
CA LYS A 92 -77.60 -32.33 -72.10
C LYS A 92 -77.73 -32.39 -73.62
N TYR A 93 -76.69 -31.99 -74.36
CA TYR A 93 -76.70 -32.06 -75.81
C TYR A 93 -76.42 -33.48 -76.30
N GLU A 94 -75.52 -34.22 -75.65
CA GLU A 94 -75.28 -35.65 -75.93
C GLU A 94 -76.55 -36.49 -75.78
N GLU A 95 -77.35 -36.29 -74.72
CA GLU A 95 -78.66 -36.96 -74.54
C GLU A 95 -79.67 -36.55 -75.61
N LYS A 96 -79.73 -35.27 -75.97
CA LYS A 96 -80.62 -34.74 -77.04
C LYS A 96 -80.26 -35.21 -78.45
N PHE A 97 -79.02 -35.63 -78.69
CA PHE A 97 -78.59 -36.20 -79.97
C PHE A 97 -78.59 -37.74 -79.95
N ALA A 98 -78.58 -38.38 -78.77
CA ALA A 98 -78.72 -39.84 -78.62
C ALA A 98 -80.18 -40.31 -78.78
N GLU A 99 -81.15 -39.49 -78.38
CA GLU A 99 -82.55 -39.65 -78.75
C GLU A 99 -82.82 -38.82 -80.01
N VAL A 100 -83.05 -39.41 -81.19
CA VAL A 100 -84.05 -38.96 -82.21
C VAL A 100 -83.82 -39.55 -83.63
N ASP A 101 -84.80 -40.38 -84.02
CA ASP A 101 -85.20 -40.80 -85.39
C ASP A 101 -86.32 -39.88 -85.92
N SER A 102 -86.17 -38.55 -85.88
CA SER A 102 -87.26 -37.62 -86.26
C SER A 102 -86.82 -36.50 -87.20
N TYR A 103 -87.54 -36.41 -88.32
CA TYR A 103 -87.38 -35.49 -89.44
C TYR A 103 -87.77 -34.03 -89.09
N ALA A 104 -86.97 -33.36 -88.27
CA ALA A 104 -87.00 -31.91 -88.08
C ALA A 104 -85.58 -31.33 -88.12
N THR A 105 -85.40 -30.20 -88.82
CA THR A 105 -84.14 -29.56 -89.25
C THR A 105 -82.96 -29.74 -88.27
N PRO A 106 -82.02 -30.66 -88.57
CA PRO A 106 -80.91 -31.00 -87.67
C PRO A 106 -79.88 -29.88 -87.55
N GLU A 107 -79.71 -29.04 -88.58
CA GLU A 107 -78.64 -28.05 -88.65
C GLU A 107 -78.79 -26.90 -87.64
N GLU A 108 -79.96 -26.26 -87.54
CA GLU A 108 -80.15 -25.10 -86.64
C GLU A 108 -80.05 -25.45 -85.13
N ASN A 109 -80.38 -26.70 -84.76
CA ASN A 109 -80.27 -27.17 -83.37
C ASN A 109 -78.83 -27.58 -83.03
N LEU A 110 -78.08 -28.12 -83.99
CA LEU A 110 -76.63 -28.35 -83.86
C LEU A 110 -75.88 -27.03 -83.75
N GLU A 111 -76.17 -26.05 -84.60
CA GLU A 111 -75.51 -24.73 -84.57
C GLU A 111 -75.73 -24.01 -83.23
N ARG A 112 -76.94 -24.09 -82.67
CA ARG A 112 -77.24 -23.51 -81.35
C ARG A 112 -76.56 -24.27 -80.21
N ALA A 113 -76.52 -25.60 -80.27
CA ALA A 113 -75.80 -26.42 -79.29
C ALA A 113 -74.29 -26.18 -79.32
N VAL A 114 -73.70 -26.06 -80.51
CA VAL A 114 -72.28 -25.75 -80.70
C VAL A 114 -71.98 -24.33 -80.20
N SER A 115 -72.80 -23.35 -80.54
CA SER A 115 -72.63 -21.96 -80.06
C SER A 115 -72.69 -21.86 -78.53
N ASP A 116 -73.65 -22.54 -77.91
CA ASP A 116 -73.83 -22.58 -76.45
C ASP A 116 -72.64 -23.27 -75.74
N LEU A 117 -72.17 -24.39 -76.29
CA LEU A 117 -70.99 -25.10 -75.79
C LEU A 117 -69.69 -24.31 -76.03
N GLU A 118 -69.58 -23.59 -77.14
CA GLU A 118 -68.45 -22.71 -77.41
C GLU A 118 -68.37 -21.56 -76.40
N VAL A 119 -69.51 -20.97 -76.03
CA VAL A 119 -69.57 -19.91 -75.01
C VAL A 119 -69.14 -20.47 -73.67
N ASP A 120 -69.67 -21.62 -73.25
CA ASP A 120 -69.28 -22.25 -71.98
C ASP A 120 -67.82 -22.76 -71.99
N LEU A 121 -67.29 -23.13 -73.17
CA LEU A 121 -65.87 -23.51 -73.32
C LEU A 121 -64.99 -22.28 -73.17
N ARG A 122 -65.36 -21.17 -73.79
CA ARG A 122 -64.62 -19.89 -73.65
C ARG A 122 -64.65 -19.41 -72.21
N THR A 123 -65.77 -19.54 -71.49
CA THR A 123 -65.85 -19.15 -70.07
C THR A 123 -65.04 -20.08 -69.17
N ALA A 124 -65.09 -21.41 -69.38
CA ALA A 124 -64.27 -22.37 -68.64
C ALA A 124 -62.77 -22.19 -68.87
N VAL A 125 -62.35 -21.96 -70.12
CA VAL A 125 -60.95 -21.69 -70.48
C VAL A 125 -60.47 -20.38 -69.86
N LYS A 126 -61.30 -19.34 -69.85
CA LYS A 126 -60.96 -18.07 -69.19
C LYS A 126 -60.80 -18.25 -67.67
N ALA A 127 -61.75 -18.92 -67.02
CA ALA A 127 -61.68 -19.17 -65.59
C ALA A 127 -60.47 -20.04 -65.20
N LEU A 128 -60.08 -21.01 -66.04
CA LEU A 128 -58.86 -21.80 -65.85
C LEU A 128 -57.58 -20.97 -66.02
N ARG A 129 -57.53 -20.06 -66.99
CA ARG A 129 -56.39 -19.13 -67.16
C ARG A 129 -56.24 -18.20 -65.97
N ASP A 130 -57.34 -17.60 -65.49
CA ASP A 130 -57.33 -16.74 -64.31
C ASP A 130 -56.83 -17.52 -63.06
N LYS A 131 -57.13 -18.82 -62.97
CA LYS A 131 -56.63 -19.70 -61.91
C LYS A 131 -55.16 -20.08 -62.08
N GLU A 132 -54.71 -20.32 -63.31
CA GLU A 132 -53.29 -20.55 -63.62
C GLU A 132 -52.45 -19.32 -63.25
N GLU A 133 -52.92 -18.12 -63.56
CA GLU A 133 -52.28 -16.86 -63.16
C GLU A 133 -52.22 -16.72 -61.64
N GLN A 134 -53.32 -16.97 -60.91
CA GLN A 134 -53.33 -16.96 -59.44
C GLN A 134 -52.38 -17.99 -58.83
N LEU A 135 -52.23 -19.17 -59.44
CA LEU A 135 -51.28 -20.20 -59.01
C LEU A 135 -49.84 -19.75 -59.23
N LEU A 136 -49.54 -19.14 -60.38
CA LEU A 136 -48.22 -18.59 -60.66
C LEU A 136 -47.86 -17.48 -59.67
N GLU A 137 -48.79 -16.57 -59.39
CA GLU A 137 -48.61 -15.53 -58.36
C GLU A 137 -48.36 -16.12 -56.97
N ALA A 138 -49.13 -17.14 -56.57
CA ALA A 138 -48.94 -17.83 -55.30
C ALA A 138 -47.60 -18.59 -55.24
N GLU A 139 -47.16 -19.20 -56.33
CA GLU A 139 -45.85 -19.85 -56.43
C GLU A 139 -44.69 -18.85 -56.36
N GLU A 140 -44.85 -17.66 -56.96
CA GLU A 140 -43.88 -16.57 -56.85
C GLU A 140 -43.79 -16.03 -55.43
N LEU A 141 -44.93 -15.86 -54.77
CA LEU A 141 -44.99 -15.42 -53.37
C LEU A 141 -44.35 -16.46 -52.44
N LEU A 142 -44.63 -17.75 -52.62
CA LEU A 142 -43.99 -18.83 -51.86
C LEU A 142 -42.47 -18.87 -52.09
N ARG A 143 -41.99 -18.59 -53.32
CA ARG A 143 -40.56 -18.44 -53.59
C ARG A 143 -39.95 -17.24 -52.88
N LYS A 144 -40.65 -16.11 -52.78
CA LYS A 144 -40.21 -14.94 -51.99
C LYS A 144 -40.12 -15.31 -50.50
N ASP A 145 -41.17 -15.88 -49.93
CA ASP A 145 -41.21 -16.30 -48.54
C ASP A 145 -40.11 -17.33 -48.20
N LYS A 146 -39.80 -18.25 -49.13
CA LYS A 146 -38.71 -19.22 -48.96
C LYS A 146 -37.34 -18.54 -48.93
N ARG A 147 -37.09 -17.55 -49.80
CA ARG A 147 -35.84 -16.76 -49.77
C ARG A 147 -35.74 -15.94 -48.48
N GLU A 148 -36.85 -15.36 -48.02
CA GLU A 148 -36.91 -14.65 -46.74
C GLU A 148 -36.63 -15.58 -45.55
N LEU A 149 -37.15 -16.81 -45.57
CA LEU A 149 -36.84 -17.84 -44.58
C LEU A 149 -35.35 -18.19 -44.59
N GLU A 150 -34.76 -18.41 -45.77
CA GLU A 150 -33.31 -18.68 -45.93
C GLU A 150 -32.44 -17.51 -45.44
N SER A 151 -32.86 -16.27 -45.70
CA SER A 151 -32.21 -15.08 -45.14
C SER A 151 -32.35 -15.02 -43.62
N ALA A 152 -33.52 -15.34 -43.08
CA ALA A 152 -33.78 -15.34 -41.65
C ALA A 152 -33.01 -16.45 -40.90
N THR A 153 -32.82 -17.63 -41.52
CA THR A 153 -31.99 -18.71 -40.95
C THR A 153 -30.51 -18.32 -40.92
N ALA A 154 -30.00 -17.69 -41.98
CA ALA A 154 -28.63 -17.16 -42.00
C ALA A 154 -28.43 -16.06 -40.94
N ALA A 155 -29.41 -15.17 -40.78
CA ALA A 155 -29.42 -14.14 -39.73
C ALA A 155 -29.52 -14.72 -38.30
N LEU A 156 -30.14 -15.90 -38.14
CA LEU A 156 -30.17 -16.62 -36.87
C LEU A 156 -28.79 -17.21 -36.56
N PHE A 157 -28.15 -17.84 -37.54
CA PHE A 157 -26.81 -18.44 -37.37
C PHE A 157 -25.74 -17.40 -37.01
N THR A 158 -25.80 -16.21 -37.61
CA THR A 158 -24.91 -15.10 -37.23
C THR A 158 -25.14 -14.65 -35.78
N ARG A 159 -26.41 -14.50 -35.36
CA ARG A 159 -26.74 -14.20 -33.95
C ARG A 159 -26.38 -15.30 -32.97
N GLU A 160 -26.41 -16.56 -33.38
CA GLU A 160 -25.95 -17.69 -32.56
C GLU A 160 -24.45 -17.55 -32.25
N LYS A 161 -23.64 -17.24 -33.27
CA LYS A 161 -22.21 -16.93 -33.08
C LYS A 161 -22.00 -15.72 -32.18
N GLU A 162 -22.78 -14.64 -32.35
CA GLU A 162 -22.72 -13.48 -31.46
C GLU A 162 -23.04 -13.85 -30.00
N LEU A 163 -24.02 -14.74 -29.79
CA LEU A 163 -24.38 -15.26 -28.46
C LEU A 163 -23.26 -16.10 -27.85
N GLU A 164 -22.60 -16.95 -28.64
CA GLU A 164 -21.44 -17.73 -28.20
C GLU A 164 -20.27 -16.82 -27.80
N LEU A 165 -19.95 -15.82 -28.62
CA LEU A 165 -18.90 -14.84 -28.33
C LEU A 165 -19.22 -14.01 -27.07
N ALA A 166 -20.45 -13.53 -26.94
CA ALA A 166 -20.91 -12.81 -25.75
C ALA A 166 -20.85 -13.71 -24.49
N SER A 167 -21.22 -14.99 -24.60
CA SER A 167 -21.13 -15.98 -23.52
C SER A 167 -19.69 -16.25 -23.10
N TYR A 168 -18.79 -16.41 -24.07
CA TYR A 168 -17.36 -16.62 -23.81
C TYR A 168 -16.75 -15.39 -23.09
N SER A 169 -17.03 -14.19 -23.59
CA SER A 169 -16.55 -12.94 -23.00
C SER A 169 -17.08 -12.71 -21.58
N HIS A 170 -18.35 -13.02 -21.31
CA HIS A 170 -18.90 -12.99 -19.95
C HIS A 170 -18.22 -14.01 -19.01
N LEU A 171 -17.92 -15.23 -19.51
CA LEU A 171 -17.23 -16.24 -18.72
C LEU A 171 -15.79 -15.81 -18.37
N GLN A 172 -15.06 -15.22 -19.31
CA GLN A 172 -13.72 -14.68 -19.07
C GLN A 172 -13.72 -13.60 -17.98
N ARG A 173 -14.60 -12.60 -18.06
CA ARG A 173 -14.72 -11.56 -17.03
C ARG A 173 -15.07 -12.13 -15.65
N LYS A 174 -15.90 -13.18 -15.60
CA LYS A 174 -16.25 -13.87 -14.35
C LYS A 174 -15.02 -14.55 -13.73
N GLU A 175 -14.18 -15.16 -14.56
CA GLU A 175 -12.96 -15.82 -14.12
C GLU A 175 -11.89 -14.82 -13.67
N GLU A 176 -11.75 -13.70 -14.38
CA GLU A 176 -10.92 -12.56 -13.94
C GLU A 176 -11.37 -12.02 -12.58
N LEU A 177 -12.68 -11.79 -12.41
CA LEU A 177 -13.24 -11.35 -11.12
C LEU A 177 -13.00 -12.37 -9.99
N ARG A 178 -13.02 -13.67 -10.30
CA ARG A 178 -12.68 -14.72 -9.33
C ARG A 178 -11.21 -14.60 -8.90
N LYS A 179 -10.29 -14.40 -9.84
CA LYS A 179 -8.86 -14.24 -9.56
C LYS A 179 -8.59 -12.99 -8.73
N THR A 180 -9.17 -11.84 -9.08
CA THR A 180 -9.00 -10.59 -8.30
C THR A 180 -9.58 -10.71 -6.88
N ARG A 181 -10.71 -11.43 -6.70
CA ARG A 181 -11.25 -11.76 -5.37
C ARG A 181 -10.29 -12.61 -4.53
N GLU A 182 -9.61 -13.57 -5.14
CA GLU A 182 -8.62 -14.40 -4.45
C GLU A 182 -7.37 -13.60 -4.07
N GLU A 183 -6.91 -12.70 -4.95
CA GLU A 183 -5.81 -11.78 -4.67
C GLU A 183 -6.16 -10.81 -3.53
N LEU A 184 -7.36 -10.21 -3.56
CA LEU A 184 -7.87 -9.37 -2.47
C LEU A 184 -7.89 -10.14 -1.14
N ALA A 185 -8.35 -11.40 -1.14
CA ALA A 185 -8.36 -12.23 0.07
C ALA A 185 -6.95 -12.51 0.59
N ARG A 186 -5.96 -12.70 -0.30
CA ARG A 186 -4.54 -12.84 0.09
C ARG A 186 -4.00 -11.54 0.68
N TYR A 187 -4.22 -10.39 0.04
CA TYR A 187 -3.77 -9.10 0.58
C TYR A 187 -4.44 -8.77 1.92
N ALA A 188 -5.74 -9.04 2.07
CA ALA A 188 -6.45 -8.88 3.34
C ALA A 188 -5.90 -9.80 4.44
N GLY A 189 -5.42 -10.98 4.09
CA GLY A 189 -4.68 -11.86 5.00
C GLY A 189 -3.35 -11.25 5.44
N GLN A 190 -2.54 -10.78 4.48
CA GLN A 190 -1.23 -10.16 4.73
C GLN A 190 -1.35 -8.90 5.61
N VAL A 191 -2.30 -8.01 5.30
CA VAL A 191 -2.59 -6.80 6.11
C VAL A 191 -2.93 -7.18 7.55
N LYS A 192 -3.79 -8.20 7.74
CA LYS A 192 -4.15 -8.66 9.09
C LYS A 192 -2.94 -9.20 9.85
N GLU A 193 -2.10 -9.99 9.19
CA GLU A 193 -0.89 -10.54 9.78
C GLU A 193 0.09 -9.44 10.20
N VAL A 194 0.45 -8.53 9.29
CA VAL A 194 1.33 -7.40 9.58
C VAL A 194 0.72 -6.51 10.68
N SER A 195 -0.59 -6.23 10.64
CA SER A 195 -1.28 -5.47 11.68
C SER A 195 -1.18 -6.13 13.06
N THR A 196 -1.25 -7.46 13.15
CA THR A 196 -1.05 -8.15 14.43
C THR A 196 0.37 -8.06 14.93
N VAL A 197 1.37 -8.16 14.04
CA VAL A 197 2.79 -8.03 14.40
C VAL A 197 3.10 -6.60 14.87
N VAL A 198 2.63 -5.58 14.15
CA VAL A 198 2.78 -4.17 14.55
C VAL A 198 2.22 -3.94 15.96
N LYS A 199 1.00 -4.40 16.24
CA LYS A 199 0.38 -4.26 17.57
C LYS A 199 1.16 -4.96 18.67
N GLN A 200 1.72 -6.15 18.41
CA GLN A 200 2.55 -6.86 19.37
C GLN A 200 3.83 -6.08 19.67
N ARG A 201 4.51 -5.59 18.64
CA ARG A 201 5.73 -4.78 18.80
C ARG A 201 5.48 -3.43 19.47
N GLU A 202 4.34 -2.79 19.20
CA GLU A 202 3.92 -1.58 19.93
C GLU A 202 3.70 -1.83 21.44
N GLN A 203 3.15 -2.99 21.81
CA GLN A 203 3.00 -3.39 23.21
C GLN A 203 4.36 -3.68 23.86
N GLU A 204 5.26 -4.35 23.16
CA GLU A 204 6.64 -4.60 23.61
C GLU A 204 7.40 -3.27 23.80
N LEU A 205 7.27 -2.34 22.85
CA LEU A 205 7.82 -0.98 22.98
C LEU A 205 7.26 -0.25 24.20
N ALA A 206 5.95 -0.30 24.42
CA ALA A 206 5.33 0.31 25.60
C ALA A 206 5.89 -0.31 26.90
N ALA A 207 6.05 -1.63 26.95
CA ALA A 207 6.66 -2.31 28.09
C ALA A 207 8.12 -1.87 28.31
N ALA A 208 8.93 -1.81 27.25
CA ALA A 208 10.33 -1.37 27.30
C ALA A 208 10.46 0.11 27.69
N HIS A 209 9.57 0.99 27.23
CA HIS A 209 9.51 2.38 27.72
C HIS A 209 9.24 2.43 29.23
N THR A 210 8.37 1.56 29.76
CA THR A 210 8.11 1.51 31.21
C THR A 210 9.28 0.92 32.01
N SER A 211 10.06 -0.03 31.46
CA SER A 211 11.28 -0.53 32.12
C SER A 211 12.34 0.56 32.19
N MET A 212 12.62 1.23 31.07
CA MET A 212 13.56 2.35 31.03
C MET A 212 13.17 3.47 32.00
N ALA A 213 11.89 3.82 32.08
CA ALA A 213 11.42 4.84 33.01
C ALA A 213 11.64 4.45 34.49
N LYS A 214 11.71 3.14 34.82
CA LYS A 214 12.08 2.66 36.15
C LYS A 214 13.59 2.79 36.36
N LEU A 215 14.42 2.35 35.41
CA LEU A 215 15.88 2.50 35.46
C LEU A 215 16.29 3.97 35.58
N GLU A 216 15.66 4.88 34.83
CA GLU A 216 15.89 6.33 34.95
C GLU A 216 15.59 6.87 36.35
N LYS A 217 14.53 6.38 36.99
CA LYS A 217 14.18 6.77 38.36
C LYS A 217 15.18 6.20 39.36
N GLU A 218 15.63 4.96 39.18
CA GLU A 218 16.65 4.34 40.02
C GLU A 218 18.00 5.05 39.88
N LEU A 219 18.45 5.33 38.67
CA LEU A 219 19.66 6.12 38.40
C LEU A 219 19.60 7.50 39.06
N LYS A 220 18.45 8.20 38.97
CA LYS A 220 18.25 9.49 39.66
C LYS A 220 18.34 9.37 41.18
N ARG A 221 17.78 8.29 41.76
CA ARG A 221 17.88 8.03 43.21
C ARG A 221 19.31 7.74 43.63
N SER A 222 20.02 6.86 42.92
CA SER A 222 21.40 6.50 43.24
C SER A 222 22.34 7.69 43.11
N ARG A 223 22.17 8.55 42.09
CA ARG A 223 22.91 9.83 41.96
C ARG A 223 22.66 10.77 43.14
N ALA A 224 21.42 10.84 43.64
CA ALA A 224 21.11 11.65 44.83
C ALA A 224 21.76 11.06 46.10
N VAL A 225 21.84 9.74 46.23
CA VAL A 225 22.56 9.07 47.33
C VAL A 225 24.05 9.38 47.27
N ILE A 226 24.69 9.28 46.10
CA ILE A 226 26.11 9.66 45.93
C ILE A 226 26.33 11.12 46.34
N ALA A 227 25.49 12.05 45.88
CA ALA A 227 25.63 13.46 46.23
C ALA A 227 25.54 13.71 47.75
N ALA A 228 24.62 13.01 48.45
CA ALA A 228 24.50 13.10 49.90
C ALA A 228 25.72 12.50 50.62
N LYS A 229 26.26 11.38 50.13
CA LYS A 229 27.47 10.75 50.70
C LYS A 229 28.73 11.58 50.41
N ASP A 230 28.85 12.21 49.24
CA ASP A 230 29.93 13.15 48.91
C ASP A 230 29.92 14.35 49.87
N GLU A 231 28.74 14.89 50.19
CA GLU A 231 28.60 15.96 51.20
C GLU A 231 29.02 15.47 52.60
N ALA A 232 28.63 14.25 52.98
CA ALA A 232 29.05 13.65 54.24
C ALA A 232 30.56 13.42 54.31
N LEU A 233 31.18 12.96 53.22
CA LEU A 233 32.64 12.81 53.10
C LEU A 233 33.36 14.15 53.21
N ALA A 234 32.83 15.21 52.57
CA ALA A 234 33.40 16.55 52.67
C ALA A 234 33.37 17.07 54.12
N LYS A 235 32.26 16.85 54.85
CA LYS A 235 32.13 17.21 56.27
C LYS A 235 33.10 16.40 57.14
N ALA A 236 33.14 15.08 56.98
CA ALA A 236 34.04 14.21 57.72
C ALA A 236 35.52 14.55 57.47
N SER A 237 35.90 14.86 56.23
CA SER A 237 37.26 15.30 55.87
C SER A 237 37.63 16.63 56.54
N ALA A 238 36.71 17.60 56.57
CA ALA A 238 36.94 18.88 57.22
C ALA A 238 37.07 18.73 58.75
N GLU A 239 36.21 17.92 59.37
CA GLU A 239 36.27 17.60 60.80
C GLU A 239 37.59 16.91 61.15
N PHE A 240 37.96 15.88 60.39
CA PHE A 240 39.22 15.14 60.51
C PHE A 240 40.42 16.09 60.46
N LYS A 241 40.53 16.93 59.43
CA LYS A 241 41.61 17.93 59.32
C LYS A 241 41.66 18.90 60.50
N SER A 242 40.51 19.31 61.03
CA SER A 242 40.43 20.17 62.22
C SER A 242 40.89 19.45 63.50
N GLN A 243 40.60 18.16 63.63
CA GLN A 243 41.02 17.35 64.78
C GLN A 243 42.52 17.06 64.71
N THR A 244 43.03 16.69 63.53
CA THR A 244 44.46 16.46 63.30
C THR A 244 45.29 17.70 63.66
N SER A 245 44.88 18.89 63.22
CA SER A 245 45.59 20.14 63.54
C SER A 245 45.55 20.50 65.04
N ARG A 246 44.39 20.31 65.70
CA ARG A 246 44.28 20.47 67.16
C ARG A 246 45.16 19.50 67.93
N LEU A 247 45.21 18.23 67.50
CA LEU A 247 46.05 17.20 68.09
C LEU A 247 47.54 17.50 67.96
N HIS A 248 48.00 17.95 66.77
CA HIS A 248 49.39 18.37 66.59
C HIS A 248 49.76 19.52 67.53
N SER A 249 48.90 20.54 67.63
CA SER A 249 49.13 21.65 68.56
C SER A 249 49.15 21.21 70.02
N ALA A 250 48.31 20.25 70.42
CA ALA A 250 48.31 19.70 71.78
C ALA A 250 49.56 18.88 72.07
N ASP A 251 50.05 18.10 71.10
CA ASP A 251 51.27 17.29 71.22
C ASP A 251 52.52 18.16 71.35
N ASP A 252 52.58 19.25 70.58
CA ASP A 252 53.63 20.27 70.68
C ASP A 252 53.65 20.90 72.08
N LEU A 253 52.48 21.26 72.63
CA LEU A 253 52.37 21.85 73.97
C LEU A 253 52.78 20.84 75.06
N VAL A 254 52.35 19.58 74.98
CA VAL A 254 52.75 18.52 75.91
C VAL A 254 54.26 18.29 75.85
N SER A 255 54.85 18.32 74.65
CA SER A 255 56.29 18.21 74.45
C SER A 255 57.06 19.38 75.08
N GLN A 256 56.59 20.61 74.88
CA GLN A 256 57.16 21.81 75.49
C GLN A 256 57.09 21.76 77.03
N ARG A 257 55.92 21.44 77.60
CA ARG A 257 55.74 21.27 79.05
C ARG A 257 56.60 20.15 79.62
N GLY A 258 56.80 19.06 78.86
CA GLY A 258 57.72 17.99 79.23
C GLY A 258 59.17 18.47 79.33
N LEU A 259 59.63 19.30 78.39
CA LEU A 259 60.97 19.89 78.43
C LEU A 259 61.12 20.90 79.58
N GLU A 260 60.11 21.76 79.82
CA GLU A 260 60.09 22.68 80.96
C GLU A 260 60.22 21.93 82.28
N LEU A 261 59.47 20.85 82.47
CA LEU A 261 59.53 20.01 83.66
C LEU A 261 60.90 19.35 83.87
N LEU A 262 61.54 18.85 82.80
CA LEU A 262 62.89 18.31 82.89
C LEU A 262 63.91 19.36 83.36
N SER A 263 63.79 20.59 82.86
CA SER A 263 64.64 21.70 83.29
C SER A 263 64.41 22.07 84.76
N LEU A 264 63.15 22.06 85.21
CA LEU A 264 62.79 22.35 86.61
C LEU A 264 63.28 21.25 87.55
N ARG A 265 63.16 19.97 87.18
CA ARG A 265 63.73 18.85 87.96
C ARG A 265 65.24 19.00 88.14
N ALA A 266 65.96 19.28 87.05
CA ALA A 266 67.41 19.48 87.11
C ALA A 266 67.80 20.64 88.04
N ALA A 267 67.04 21.75 87.99
CA ALA A 267 67.26 22.89 88.88
C ALA A 267 66.99 22.55 90.36
N VAL A 268 65.93 21.78 90.65
CA VAL A 268 65.62 21.31 92.01
C VAL A 268 66.71 20.35 92.51
N GLU A 269 67.15 19.38 91.70
CA GLU A 269 68.25 18.46 92.05
C GLU A 269 69.57 19.20 92.32
N GLU A 270 69.92 20.22 91.53
CA GLU A 270 71.11 21.03 91.76
C GLU A 270 71.02 21.78 93.09
N LYS A 271 69.85 22.35 93.40
CA LYS A 271 69.59 23.05 94.66
C LYS A 271 69.65 22.11 95.86
N GLU A 272 69.05 20.93 95.78
CA GLU A 272 69.16 19.87 96.81
C GLU A 272 70.62 19.50 97.09
N ASN A 273 71.41 19.28 96.04
CA ASN A 273 72.82 18.97 96.17
C ASN A 273 73.62 20.12 96.81
N SER A 274 73.27 21.37 96.48
CA SER A 274 73.88 22.55 97.10
C SER A 274 73.56 22.67 98.59
N LEU A 275 72.30 22.42 98.98
CA LEU A 275 71.87 22.42 100.37
C LEU A 275 72.51 21.31 101.19
N LEU A 276 72.60 20.09 100.65
CA LEU A 276 73.31 18.98 101.28
C LEU A 276 74.79 19.31 101.55
N ARG A 277 75.46 20.05 100.65
CA ARG A 277 76.83 20.52 100.88
C ARG A 277 76.90 21.54 102.01
N LEU A 278 75.98 22.51 102.03
CA LEU A 278 75.92 23.53 103.09
C LEU A 278 75.58 22.93 104.46
N GLN A 279 74.66 21.98 104.53
CA GLN A 279 74.35 21.23 105.76
C GLN A 279 75.58 20.46 106.28
N LYS A 280 76.33 19.79 105.40
CA LYS A 280 77.59 19.13 105.77
C LYS A 280 78.64 20.13 106.28
N GLU A 281 78.77 21.27 105.63
CA GLU A 281 79.70 22.33 106.08
C GLU A 281 79.31 22.88 107.46
N LYS A 282 78.01 23.09 107.69
CA LYS A 282 77.45 23.50 108.99
C LYS A 282 77.76 22.45 110.08
N MET A 283 77.54 21.17 109.83
CA MET A 283 77.89 20.10 110.78
C MET A 283 79.37 20.14 111.17
N VAL A 284 80.27 20.34 110.21
CA VAL A 284 81.70 20.50 110.48
C VAL A 284 82.00 21.76 111.31
N LYS A 285 81.32 22.88 111.05
CA LYS A 285 81.45 24.10 111.88
C LYS A 285 80.94 23.88 113.30
N GLN A 286 79.85 23.14 113.46
CA GLN A 286 79.26 22.80 114.76
C GLN A 286 80.18 21.88 115.57
N GLU A 287 80.72 20.81 114.95
CA GLU A 287 81.72 19.94 115.59
C GLU A 287 82.97 20.72 116.01
N LYS A 288 83.44 21.68 115.19
CA LYS A 288 84.55 22.57 115.56
C LYS A 288 84.19 23.47 116.74
N LEU A 289 82.99 24.04 116.77
CA LEU A 289 82.50 24.83 117.89
C LEU A 289 82.51 23.98 119.17
N GLU A 290 81.93 22.78 119.16
CA GLU A 290 81.93 21.84 120.30
C GLU A 290 83.34 21.49 120.77
N GLN A 291 84.29 21.27 119.85
CA GLN A 291 85.70 21.05 120.20
C GLN A 291 86.32 22.27 120.88
N THR A 292 86.07 23.48 120.36
CA THR A 292 86.57 24.72 120.96
C THR A 292 85.92 24.99 122.32
N GLU A 293 84.61 24.78 122.46
CA GLU A 293 83.89 24.91 123.72
C GLU A 293 84.38 23.91 124.76
N ALA A 294 84.60 22.65 124.39
CA ALA A 294 85.18 21.64 125.29
C ALA A 294 86.63 21.97 125.70
N GLN A 295 87.43 22.57 124.80
CA GLN A 295 88.76 23.07 125.13
C GLN A 295 88.71 24.28 126.07
N LEU A 296 87.80 25.21 125.84
CA LEU A 296 87.56 26.36 126.72
C LEU A 296 87.06 25.92 128.09
N GLU A 297 86.16 24.94 128.16
CA GLU A 297 85.68 24.36 129.42
C GLU A 297 86.84 23.70 130.20
N LYS A 298 87.74 22.98 129.51
CA LYS A 298 88.96 22.44 130.14
C LYS A 298 89.88 23.55 130.66
N ARG A 299 90.11 24.60 129.88
CA ARG A 299 90.92 25.76 130.29
C ARG A 299 90.29 26.51 131.47
N ALA A 300 88.98 26.70 131.45
CA ALA A 300 88.22 27.32 132.55
C ALA A 300 88.31 26.47 133.82
N LYS A 301 88.14 25.14 133.74
CA LYS A 301 88.34 24.22 134.87
C LYS A 301 89.77 24.26 135.42
N ALA A 302 90.77 24.28 134.55
CA ALA A 302 92.17 24.39 134.93
C ALA A 302 92.51 25.75 135.56
N TRP A 303 91.96 26.84 135.03
CA TRP A 303 92.08 28.19 135.60
C TRP A 303 91.44 28.26 137.00
N MET A 304 90.24 27.68 137.19
CA MET A 304 89.58 27.60 138.50
C MET A 304 90.43 26.83 139.52
N LEU A 305 91.05 25.71 139.10
CA LEU A 305 91.99 24.95 139.95
C LEU A 305 93.24 25.77 140.26
N ALA A 306 93.87 26.40 139.26
CA ALA A 306 95.03 27.26 139.45
C ALA A 306 94.71 28.47 140.34
N GLN A 307 93.49 29.01 140.28
CA GLN A 307 93.03 30.08 141.14
C GLN A 307 92.79 29.59 142.58
N GLN A 308 92.29 28.36 142.78
CA GLN A 308 92.18 27.72 144.09
C GLN A 308 93.56 27.41 144.69
N GLU A 309 94.49 26.90 143.88
CA GLU A 309 95.88 26.67 144.26
C GLU A 309 96.59 27.99 144.60
N LEU A 310 96.40 29.07 143.84
CA LEU A 310 96.93 30.38 144.20
C LEU A 310 96.36 30.87 145.54
N LYS A 311 95.05 30.69 145.80
CA LYS A 311 94.45 30.99 147.10
C LYS A 311 95.03 30.13 148.23
N ALA A 312 95.35 28.86 147.97
CA ALA A 312 96.04 28.00 148.91
C ALA A 312 97.50 28.46 149.15
N MET A 313 98.23 28.82 148.09
CA MET A 313 99.58 29.39 148.15
C MET A 313 99.61 30.75 148.87
N GLU A 314 98.59 31.59 148.72
CA GLU A 314 98.42 32.82 149.51
C GLU A 314 98.22 32.52 151.00
N GLN A 315 97.48 31.45 151.33
CA GLN A 315 97.28 30.99 152.71
C GLN A 315 98.54 30.33 153.31
N GLU A 316 99.45 29.83 152.47
CA GLU A 316 100.76 29.29 152.86
C GLU A 316 101.83 30.40 152.97
N LEU A 317 101.88 31.35 152.03
CA LEU A 317 102.76 32.53 152.07
C LEU A 317 102.42 33.54 153.17
N THR A 318 101.22 33.49 153.74
CA THR A 318 100.88 34.24 154.97
C THR A 318 101.52 33.63 156.23
N LYS A 319 102.10 32.42 156.15
CA LYS A 319 102.81 31.73 157.24
C LYS A 319 104.35 31.79 157.13
N GLU A 320 104.93 32.10 155.96
CA GLU A 320 106.38 32.23 155.75
C GLU A 320 106.77 33.60 155.17
N ARG A 321 107.67 34.33 155.84
CA ARG A 321 108.06 35.71 155.52
C ARG A 321 109.05 35.80 154.34
N LEU A 322 108.68 35.47 153.09
CA LEU A 322 109.49 35.80 151.89
C LEU A 322 108.68 36.01 150.58
N ASN A 323 109.13 37.02 149.79
CA ASN A 323 108.91 37.39 148.37
C ASN A 323 107.49 37.37 147.74
N GLY A 324 106.78 38.51 147.84
CA GLY A 324 105.49 38.76 147.18
C GLY A 324 105.52 39.22 145.70
N GLU A 325 106.67 39.22 145.02
CA GLU A 325 106.76 39.66 143.62
C GLU A 325 106.35 38.57 142.61
N GLU A 326 106.66 37.31 142.89
CA GLU A 326 106.26 36.17 142.05
C GLU A 326 104.75 35.96 142.11
N LEU A 327 104.14 36.09 143.29
CA LEU A 327 102.68 36.06 143.46
C LEU A 327 101.97 37.15 142.65
N LYS A 328 102.53 38.37 142.56
CA LYS A 328 101.99 39.45 141.72
C LYS A 328 102.08 39.13 140.24
N LYS A 329 103.16 38.49 139.78
CA LYS A 329 103.31 38.03 138.40
C LYS A 329 102.31 36.92 138.08
N VAL A 330 102.11 35.93 138.97
CA VAL A 330 101.12 34.85 138.78
C VAL A 330 99.69 35.41 138.78
N LYS A 331 99.37 36.38 139.64
CA LYS A 331 98.07 37.08 139.60
C LYS A 331 97.82 37.81 138.28
N LYS A 332 98.84 38.49 137.75
CA LYS A 332 98.73 39.19 136.48
C LYS A 332 98.51 38.19 135.33
N LEU A 333 99.24 37.08 135.33
CA LEU A 333 99.05 36.00 134.35
C LEU A 333 97.67 35.34 134.46
N LEU A 334 97.13 35.13 135.68
CA LEU A 334 95.77 34.62 135.86
C LEU A 334 94.69 35.57 135.34
N ALA A 335 94.87 36.89 135.50
CA ALA A 335 93.97 37.90 134.96
C ALA A 335 94.09 38.02 133.42
N GLU A 336 95.31 37.93 132.87
CA GLU A 336 95.53 37.87 131.42
C GLU A 336 94.89 36.60 130.83
N VAL A 337 94.98 35.44 131.51
CA VAL A 337 94.28 34.19 131.11
C VAL A 337 92.76 34.29 131.27
N GLU A 338 92.27 35.06 132.26
CA GLU A 338 90.83 35.35 132.46
C GLU A 338 90.29 36.23 131.31
N GLU A 339 90.99 37.31 130.96
CA GLU A 339 90.65 38.15 129.80
C GLU A 339 90.72 37.35 128.48
N GLU A 340 91.72 36.48 128.31
CA GLU A 340 91.80 35.58 127.14
C GLU A 340 90.67 34.52 127.12
N LEU A 341 90.26 34.01 128.28
CA LEU A 341 89.11 33.10 128.43
C LEU A 341 87.79 33.82 128.12
N GLU A 342 87.59 35.04 128.62
CA GLU A 342 86.42 35.87 128.33
C GLU A 342 86.35 36.26 126.85
N MET A 343 87.48 36.68 126.25
CA MET A 343 87.56 37.00 124.82
C MET A 343 87.30 35.76 123.96
N SER A 344 87.84 34.59 124.34
CA SER A 344 87.60 33.35 123.60
C SER A 344 86.18 32.82 123.75
N LEU A 345 85.56 32.97 124.94
CA LEU A 345 84.13 32.72 125.16
C LEU A 345 83.26 33.65 124.31
N ALA A 346 83.54 34.96 124.30
CA ALA A 346 82.83 35.92 123.46
C ALA A 346 82.97 35.57 121.96
N THR A 347 84.16 35.14 121.51
CA THR A 347 84.32 34.68 120.12
C THR A 347 83.55 33.38 119.84
N ALA A 348 83.51 32.44 120.78
CA ALA A 348 82.72 31.21 120.64
C ALA A 348 81.22 31.50 120.59
N GLU A 349 80.71 32.44 121.40
CA GLU A 349 79.31 32.89 121.37
C GLU A 349 78.96 33.56 120.03
N THR A 350 79.84 34.42 119.48
CA THR A 350 79.61 34.97 118.13
C THR A 350 79.62 33.90 117.05
N TYR A 351 80.46 32.87 117.19
CA TYR A 351 80.53 31.74 116.26
C TYR A 351 79.29 30.84 116.39
N ARG A 352 78.74 30.67 117.59
CA ARG A 352 77.48 29.98 117.87
C ARG A 352 76.30 30.72 117.23
N SER A 353 76.19 32.03 117.46
CA SER A 353 75.16 32.88 116.83
C SER A 353 75.25 32.82 115.29
N ALA A 354 76.45 32.80 114.72
CA ALA A 354 76.63 32.67 113.27
C ALA A 354 76.20 31.30 112.73
N ILE A 355 76.37 30.22 113.49
CA ILE A 355 75.86 28.89 113.13
C ILE A 355 74.34 28.84 113.24
N GLU A 356 73.73 29.44 114.28
CA GLU A 356 72.27 29.54 114.45
C GLU A 356 71.61 30.39 113.34
N GLU A 357 72.23 31.50 112.92
CA GLU A 357 71.76 32.27 111.76
C GLU A 357 71.86 31.48 110.45
N GLN A 358 72.95 30.71 110.29
CA GLN A 358 73.10 29.80 109.15
C GLN A 358 72.00 28.72 109.16
N ASP A 359 71.53 28.28 110.32
CA ASP A 359 70.44 27.30 110.46
C ASP A 359 69.09 27.84 110.02
N LEU A 360 68.75 29.05 110.45
CA LEU A 360 67.52 29.71 110.01
C LEU A 360 67.51 29.94 108.49
N LEU A 361 68.68 30.19 107.89
CA LEU A 361 68.81 30.31 106.43
C LEU A 361 68.66 28.96 105.72
N LEU A 362 69.25 27.89 106.27
CA LEU A 362 69.10 26.53 105.73
C LEU A 362 67.64 26.07 105.80
N GLU A 363 66.95 26.30 106.93
CA GLU A 363 65.54 25.94 107.12
C GLU A 363 64.64 26.65 106.10
N LYS A 364 64.85 27.95 105.85
CA LYS A 364 64.15 28.69 104.78
C LYS A 364 64.41 28.11 103.40
N GLN A 365 65.66 27.74 103.10
CA GLN A 365 66.00 27.14 101.81
C GLN A 365 65.41 25.73 101.65
N ASP A 366 65.32 24.96 102.73
CA ASP A 366 64.66 23.64 102.75
C ASP A 366 63.14 23.78 102.51
N GLU A 367 62.48 24.79 103.11
CA GLU A 367 61.07 25.12 102.82
C GLU A 367 60.85 25.57 101.38
N GLU A 368 61.72 26.44 100.84
CA GLU A 368 61.66 26.87 99.44
C GLU A 368 61.81 25.68 98.48
N LEU A 369 62.74 24.75 98.77
CA LEU A 369 62.90 23.52 98.02
C LEU A 369 61.68 22.60 98.12
N ALA A 370 61.11 22.42 99.31
CA ALA A 370 59.90 21.63 99.49
C ALA A 370 58.72 22.18 98.66
N ASN A 371 58.57 23.50 98.64
CA ASN A 371 57.57 24.17 97.79
C ASN A 371 57.86 23.98 96.29
N GLN A 372 59.12 24.01 95.87
CA GLN A 372 59.49 23.74 94.47
C GLN A 372 59.22 22.28 94.07
N ARG A 373 59.50 21.32 94.97
CA ARG A 373 59.16 19.89 94.77
C ARG A 373 57.66 19.70 94.59
N ILE A 374 56.83 20.30 95.45
CA ILE A 374 55.37 20.23 95.32
C ILE A 374 54.91 20.79 93.97
N ARG A 375 55.44 21.94 93.54
CA ARG A 375 55.10 22.52 92.23
C ARG A 375 55.51 21.63 91.06
N VAL A 376 56.66 20.97 91.15
CA VAL A 376 57.13 20.00 90.15
C VAL A 376 56.19 18.79 90.12
N GLU A 377 55.80 18.23 91.28
CA GLU A 377 54.83 17.13 91.37
C GLU A 377 53.45 17.51 90.80
N GLU A 378 52.97 18.73 91.07
CA GLU A 378 51.71 19.26 90.52
C GLU A 378 51.76 19.37 88.99
N LEU A 379 52.85 19.94 88.44
CA LEU A 379 53.06 20.07 87.00
C LEU A 379 53.21 18.69 86.34
N GLU A 380 53.85 17.73 87.01
CA GLU A 380 53.96 16.34 86.55
C GLU A 380 52.61 15.65 86.48
N ALA A 381 51.77 15.83 87.49
CA ALA A 381 50.40 15.31 87.49
C ALA A 381 49.58 15.93 86.33
N GLN A 382 49.70 17.24 86.11
CA GLN A 382 49.05 17.94 84.99
C GLN A 382 49.56 17.46 83.62
N LEU A 383 50.87 17.22 83.48
CA LEU A 383 51.45 16.66 82.25
C LEU A 383 50.96 15.23 82.02
N ALA A 384 50.88 14.41 83.07
CA ALA A 384 50.38 13.04 82.99
C ALA A 384 48.90 13.01 82.57
N SER A 385 48.05 13.87 83.13
CA SER A 385 46.65 13.98 82.72
C SER A 385 46.52 14.46 81.26
N ALA A 386 47.29 15.48 80.87
CA ALA A 386 47.29 16.00 79.50
C ALA A 386 47.73 14.94 78.47
N LYS A 387 48.73 14.11 78.80
CA LYS A 387 49.16 12.97 77.96
C LYS A 387 48.04 11.93 77.80
N VAL A 388 47.29 11.62 78.86
CA VAL A 388 46.16 10.68 78.78
C VAL A 388 45.04 11.25 77.91
N GLU A 389 44.72 12.54 78.03
CA GLU A 389 43.75 13.20 77.17
C GLU A 389 44.18 13.22 75.69
N LEU A 390 45.47 13.49 75.43
CA LEU A 390 46.03 13.43 74.08
C LEU A 390 45.91 12.04 73.45
N LEU A 391 46.20 10.98 74.21
CA LEU A 391 46.01 9.60 73.74
C LEU A 391 44.54 9.29 73.43
N LYS A 392 43.59 9.74 74.26
CA LYS A 392 42.16 9.58 73.98
C LYS A 392 41.75 10.31 72.71
N GLU A 393 42.20 11.55 72.51
CA GLU A 393 41.94 12.31 71.29
C GLU A 393 42.55 11.61 70.06
N GLN A 394 43.76 11.05 70.16
CA GLN A 394 44.37 10.24 69.09
C GLN A 394 43.54 8.99 68.75
N GLU A 395 42.96 8.31 69.74
CA GLU A 395 42.04 7.21 69.51
C GLU A 395 40.75 7.68 68.80
N THR A 396 40.20 8.82 69.20
CA THR A 396 39.02 9.39 68.51
C THR A 396 39.33 9.80 67.07
N LEU A 397 40.54 10.31 66.79
CA LEU A 397 40.99 10.64 65.45
C LEU A 397 41.09 9.38 64.58
N LYS A 398 41.69 8.29 65.08
CA LYS A 398 41.74 7.00 64.37
C LYS A 398 40.35 6.42 64.11
N ALA A 399 39.42 6.59 65.05
CA ALA A 399 38.03 6.21 64.85
C ALA A 399 37.33 7.08 63.79
N ALA A 400 37.71 8.35 63.64
CA ALA A 400 37.22 9.21 62.57
C ALA A 400 37.84 8.86 61.20
N GLU A 401 39.13 8.51 61.14
CA GLU A 401 39.83 8.03 59.93
C GLU A 401 39.15 6.79 59.36
N THR A 402 38.96 5.77 60.19
CA THR A 402 38.29 4.52 59.78
C THR A 402 36.87 4.75 59.27
N ARG A 403 36.12 5.70 59.87
CA ARG A 403 34.79 6.10 59.37
C ARG A 403 34.86 6.82 58.03
N TYR A 404 35.84 7.71 57.84
CA TYR A 404 36.06 8.41 56.58
C TYR A 404 36.42 7.43 55.46
N GLU A 405 37.33 6.49 55.71
CA GLU A 405 37.71 5.44 54.76
C GLU A 405 36.52 4.54 54.40
N ALA A 406 35.71 4.14 55.38
CA ALA A 406 34.50 3.36 55.15
C ALA A 406 33.48 4.12 54.26
N LEU A 407 33.22 5.40 54.55
CA LEU A 407 32.37 6.25 53.71
C LEU A 407 32.93 6.41 52.30
N GLN A 408 34.25 6.46 52.15
CA GLN A 408 34.91 6.60 50.86
C GLN A 408 34.72 5.34 50.01
N GLN A 409 34.89 4.15 50.61
CA GLN A 409 34.61 2.87 49.94
C GLN A 409 33.13 2.77 49.54
N GLU A 410 32.22 3.12 50.44
CA GLU A 410 30.79 3.14 50.15
C GLU A 410 30.41 4.08 48.99
N VAL A 411 31.07 5.24 48.85
CA VAL A 411 30.85 6.15 47.72
C VAL A 411 31.35 5.55 46.42
N LEU A 412 32.50 4.87 46.44
CA LEU A 412 33.02 4.18 45.25
C LEU A 412 32.10 3.05 44.79
N GLU A 413 31.57 2.25 45.72
CA GLU A 413 30.60 1.20 45.43
C GLU A 413 29.27 1.75 44.87
N GLU A 414 28.77 2.87 45.40
CA GLU A 414 27.58 3.50 44.84
C GLU A 414 27.84 4.13 43.46
N ARG A 415 29.05 4.67 43.24
CA ARG A 415 29.47 5.19 41.92
C ARG A 415 29.51 4.09 40.87
N SER A 416 30.08 2.92 41.19
CA SER A 416 30.07 1.78 40.27
C SER A 416 28.65 1.33 39.93
N LYS A 417 27.75 1.26 40.92
CA LYS A 417 26.32 0.96 40.66
C LYS A 417 25.66 2.00 39.74
N VAL A 418 26.01 3.28 39.87
CA VAL A 418 25.50 4.34 38.98
C VAL A 418 26.07 4.21 37.56
N GLU A 419 27.33 3.82 37.43
CA GLU A 419 27.95 3.50 36.13
C GLU A 419 27.21 2.32 35.47
N ASP A 420 27.06 1.19 36.17
CA ASP A 420 26.32 0.01 35.69
C ASP A 420 24.88 0.36 35.26
N LEU A 421 24.14 1.11 36.10
CA LEU A 421 22.78 1.55 35.77
C LEU A 421 22.76 2.51 34.57
N SER A 422 23.78 3.35 34.41
CA SER A 422 23.88 4.27 33.27
C SER A 422 24.19 3.55 31.97
N GLU A 423 25.06 2.54 31.99
CA GLU A 423 25.37 1.69 30.84
C GLU A 423 24.15 0.88 30.41
N ASN A 424 23.48 0.22 31.35
CA ASN A 424 22.23 -0.51 31.08
C ASN A 424 21.17 0.39 30.46
N LEU A 425 21.03 1.62 30.95
CA LEU A 425 20.08 2.60 30.42
C LEU A 425 20.47 3.07 29.01
N VAL A 426 21.75 3.22 28.70
CA VAL A 426 22.22 3.53 27.34
C VAL A 426 21.93 2.38 26.38
N GLN A 427 22.19 1.13 26.81
CA GLN A 427 21.90 -0.07 26.02
C GLN A 427 20.39 -0.24 25.78
N GLU A 428 19.54 -0.12 26.82
CA GLU A 428 18.09 -0.17 26.66
C GLU A 428 17.59 0.97 25.74
N ARG A 429 18.18 2.17 25.81
CA ARG A 429 17.84 3.28 24.90
C ARG A 429 18.22 2.97 23.46
N ALA A 430 19.36 2.34 23.21
CA ALA A 430 19.78 1.94 21.86
C ALA A 430 18.83 0.88 21.29
N ALA A 431 18.60 -0.20 22.04
CA ALA A 431 17.69 -1.27 21.65
C ALA A 431 16.25 -0.76 21.43
N LEU A 432 15.79 0.17 22.26
CA LEU A 432 14.47 0.78 22.09
C LEU A 432 14.38 1.63 20.83
N ARG A 433 15.44 2.40 20.49
CA ARG A 433 15.46 3.17 19.23
C ARG A 433 15.41 2.26 18.02
N GLU A 434 16.18 1.17 18.01
CA GLU A 434 16.14 0.16 16.95
C GLU A 434 14.74 -0.45 16.84
N SER A 435 14.15 -0.87 17.96
CA SER A 435 12.80 -1.42 17.96
C SER A 435 11.76 -0.41 17.47
N VAL A 436 11.88 0.88 17.81
CA VAL A 436 10.98 1.94 17.29
C VAL A 436 11.15 2.09 15.77
N GLN A 437 12.38 2.06 15.25
CA GLN A 437 12.63 2.09 13.81
C GLN A 437 11.99 0.90 13.10
N THR A 438 12.11 -0.31 13.65
CA THR A 438 11.47 -1.51 13.06
C THR A 438 9.95 -1.40 13.06
N VAL A 439 9.34 -0.86 14.12
CA VAL A 439 7.88 -0.64 14.16
C VAL A 439 7.45 0.40 13.13
N ASN A 440 8.20 1.49 12.98
CA ASN A 440 7.90 2.49 11.96
C ASN A 440 8.02 1.92 10.53
N GLN A 441 9.01 1.08 10.26
CA GLN A 441 9.13 0.36 8.98
C GLN A 441 7.93 -0.57 8.75
N LEU A 442 7.55 -1.37 9.75
CA LEU A 442 6.39 -2.25 9.66
C LEU A 442 5.06 -1.48 9.51
N GLN A 443 4.94 -0.31 10.13
CA GLN A 443 3.78 0.57 9.96
C GLN A 443 3.72 1.16 8.54
N ALA A 444 4.86 1.55 7.96
CA ALA A 444 4.93 2.00 6.57
C ALA A 444 4.57 0.87 5.60
N ASP A 445 5.09 -0.34 5.83
CA ASP A 445 4.72 -1.53 5.06
C ASP A 445 3.23 -1.86 5.19
N LEU A 446 2.66 -1.73 6.39
CA LEU A 446 1.24 -1.92 6.62
C LEU A 446 0.41 -0.91 5.82
N GLN A 447 0.80 0.37 5.81
CA GLN A 447 0.13 1.41 5.02
C GLN A 447 0.17 1.11 3.52
N LEU A 448 1.35 0.75 2.98
CA LEU A 448 1.49 0.37 1.57
C LEU A 448 0.60 -0.83 1.22
N LYS A 449 0.50 -1.81 2.12
CA LYS A 449 -0.36 -2.99 1.94
C LYS A 449 -1.84 -2.63 2.03
N ASP A 450 -2.22 -1.76 2.95
CA ASP A 450 -3.58 -1.24 3.06
C ASP A 450 -3.97 -0.47 1.78
N ASP A 451 -3.10 0.40 1.27
CA ASP A 451 -3.32 1.13 0.02
C ASP A 451 -3.51 0.15 -1.15
N SER A 452 -2.63 -0.85 -1.30
CA SER A 452 -2.77 -1.88 -2.34
C SER A 452 -4.06 -2.71 -2.20
N LEU A 453 -4.53 -2.94 -0.97
CA LEU A 453 -5.81 -3.59 -0.71
C LEU A 453 -6.97 -2.70 -1.15
N THR A 454 -6.89 -1.39 -0.91
CA THR A 454 -7.92 -0.44 -1.37
C THR A 454 -7.97 -0.36 -2.88
N ASP A 455 -6.81 -0.30 -3.56
CA ASP A 455 -6.72 -0.28 -5.02
C ASP A 455 -7.28 -1.55 -5.65
N THR A 456 -6.92 -2.72 -5.12
CA THR A 456 -7.45 -4.01 -5.58
C THR A 456 -8.96 -4.14 -5.33
N ASN A 457 -9.47 -3.56 -4.24
CA ASN A 457 -10.91 -3.51 -3.97
C ASN A 457 -11.65 -2.60 -4.97
N LEU A 458 -11.09 -1.44 -5.30
CA LEU A 458 -11.64 -0.55 -6.34
C LEU A 458 -11.63 -1.25 -7.71
N GLY A 459 -10.51 -1.89 -8.09
CA GLY A 459 -10.40 -2.67 -9.31
C GLY A 459 -11.42 -3.83 -9.37
N LEU A 460 -11.67 -4.49 -8.24
CA LEU A 460 -12.71 -5.52 -8.12
C LEU A 460 -14.10 -4.93 -8.35
N GLN A 461 -14.44 -3.77 -7.75
CA GLN A 461 -15.72 -3.12 -7.99
C GLN A 461 -15.93 -2.77 -9.47
N LEU A 462 -14.90 -2.25 -10.14
CA LEU A 462 -14.94 -1.99 -11.59
C LEU A 462 -15.21 -3.29 -12.36
N LYS A 463 -14.50 -4.38 -12.06
CA LYS A 463 -14.72 -5.70 -12.68
C LYS A 463 -16.11 -6.26 -12.41
N GLU A 464 -16.69 -6.02 -11.24
CA GLU A 464 -18.08 -6.39 -10.93
C GLU A 464 -19.06 -5.63 -11.82
N THR A 465 -18.86 -4.33 -12.02
CA THR A 465 -19.72 -3.53 -12.91
C THR A 465 -19.58 -3.96 -14.37
N GLU A 466 -18.37 -4.24 -14.86
CA GLU A 466 -18.13 -4.79 -16.20
C GLU A 466 -18.83 -6.14 -16.40
N LEU A 467 -18.76 -7.04 -15.40
CA LEU A 467 -19.44 -8.33 -15.44
C LEU A 467 -20.96 -8.17 -15.48
N ILE A 468 -21.52 -7.22 -14.71
CA ILE A 468 -22.96 -6.92 -14.73
C ILE A 468 -23.37 -6.40 -16.12
N SER A 469 -22.61 -5.49 -16.72
CA SER A 469 -22.87 -4.99 -18.08
C SER A 469 -22.88 -6.13 -19.11
N ALA A 470 -21.81 -6.95 -19.13
CA ALA A 470 -21.70 -8.09 -20.04
C ALA A 470 -22.85 -9.11 -19.84
N LYS A 471 -23.31 -9.30 -18.59
CA LYS A 471 -24.46 -10.17 -18.29
C LYS A 471 -25.76 -9.60 -18.87
N LEU A 472 -25.98 -8.29 -18.79
CA LEU A 472 -27.16 -7.63 -19.36
C LEU A 472 -27.16 -7.71 -20.90
N GLU A 473 -26.01 -7.48 -21.53
CA GLU A 473 -25.83 -7.65 -22.98
C GLU A 473 -26.13 -9.09 -23.43
N LEU A 474 -25.60 -10.08 -22.71
CA LEU A 474 -25.87 -11.49 -22.97
C LEU A 474 -27.35 -11.82 -22.86
N GLN A 475 -28.04 -11.30 -21.83
CA GLN A 475 -29.49 -11.46 -21.70
C GLN A 475 -30.25 -10.82 -22.87
N HIS A 476 -29.82 -9.64 -23.32
CA HIS A 476 -30.40 -8.96 -24.48
C HIS A 476 -30.27 -9.78 -25.75
N VAL A 477 -29.05 -10.25 -26.08
CA VAL A 477 -28.78 -11.10 -27.25
C VAL A 477 -29.58 -12.39 -27.17
N LYS A 478 -29.65 -13.03 -25.99
CA LYS A 478 -30.46 -14.24 -25.77
C LYS A 478 -31.95 -14.02 -26.00
N SER A 479 -32.48 -12.88 -25.57
CA SER A 479 -33.90 -12.54 -25.76
C SER A 479 -34.22 -12.31 -27.25
N LYS A 480 -33.35 -11.57 -27.96
CA LYS A 480 -33.42 -11.38 -29.42
C LYS A 480 -33.35 -12.70 -30.18
N PHE A 481 -32.39 -13.57 -29.82
CA PHE A 481 -32.26 -14.90 -30.41
C PHE A 481 -33.54 -15.72 -30.24
N SER A 482 -34.10 -15.74 -29.03
CA SER A 482 -35.34 -16.48 -28.73
C SER A 482 -36.53 -15.95 -29.53
N LEU A 483 -36.65 -14.63 -29.69
CA LEU A 483 -37.70 -14.00 -30.50
C LEU A 483 -37.58 -14.38 -31.98
N VAL A 484 -36.37 -14.29 -32.55
CA VAL A 484 -36.12 -14.65 -33.95
C VAL A 484 -36.37 -16.14 -34.18
N GLN A 485 -35.94 -17.01 -33.27
CA GLN A 485 -36.20 -18.44 -33.34
C GLN A 485 -37.70 -18.75 -33.32
N GLN A 486 -38.49 -18.08 -32.48
CA GLN A 486 -39.94 -18.23 -32.45
C GLN A 486 -40.57 -17.79 -33.78
N ASN A 487 -40.19 -16.62 -34.30
CA ASN A 487 -40.69 -16.10 -35.57
C ASN A 487 -40.36 -17.03 -36.74
N LEU A 488 -39.14 -17.57 -36.78
CA LEU A 488 -38.70 -18.51 -37.81
C LEU A 488 -39.51 -19.82 -37.74
N SER A 489 -39.75 -20.34 -36.53
CA SER A 489 -40.59 -21.54 -36.35
C SER A 489 -42.05 -21.32 -36.77
N ALA A 490 -42.58 -20.10 -36.61
CA ALA A 490 -43.91 -19.73 -37.07
C ALA A 490 -43.96 -19.67 -38.60
N LYS A 491 -42.99 -18.99 -39.23
CA LYS A 491 -42.87 -18.88 -40.68
C LYS A 491 -42.61 -20.22 -41.37
N ALA A 492 -41.80 -21.10 -40.77
CA ALA A 492 -41.59 -22.45 -41.27
C ALA A 492 -42.90 -23.26 -41.30
N ARG A 493 -43.72 -23.16 -40.24
CA ARG A 493 -45.06 -23.79 -40.21
C ARG A 493 -46.01 -23.22 -41.25
N GLU A 494 -46.02 -21.90 -41.45
CA GLU A 494 -46.81 -21.25 -42.50
C GLU A 494 -46.38 -21.74 -43.90
N LEU A 495 -45.08 -21.83 -44.16
CA LEU A 495 -44.54 -22.33 -45.43
C LEU A 495 -44.83 -23.82 -45.66
N GLU A 496 -44.75 -24.67 -44.61
CA GLU A 496 -45.15 -26.07 -44.70
C GLU A 496 -46.62 -26.20 -45.10
N GLN A 497 -47.51 -25.42 -44.45
CA GLN A 497 -48.93 -25.39 -44.78
C GLN A 497 -49.18 -24.93 -46.21
N ALA A 498 -48.55 -23.84 -46.65
CA ALA A 498 -48.64 -23.38 -48.04
C ALA A 498 -48.12 -24.43 -49.02
N GLY A 499 -47.04 -25.13 -48.67
CA GLY A 499 -46.49 -26.24 -49.45
C GLY A 499 -47.46 -27.41 -49.60
N PHE A 500 -48.16 -27.81 -48.54
CA PHE A 500 -49.22 -28.83 -48.62
C PHE A 500 -50.34 -28.40 -49.57
N MET A 501 -50.81 -27.15 -49.47
CA MET A 501 -51.86 -26.61 -50.35
C MET A 501 -51.43 -26.62 -51.82
N VAL A 502 -50.19 -26.19 -52.13
CA VAL A 502 -49.67 -26.23 -53.50
C VAL A 502 -49.55 -27.66 -54.02
N GLN A 503 -49.15 -28.63 -53.19
CA GLN A 503 -49.11 -30.04 -53.59
C GLN A 503 -50.51 -30.62 -53.86
N GLU A 504 -51.51 -30.21 -53.09
CA GLU A 504 -52.91 -30.60 -53.30
C GLU A 504 -53.42 -30.04 -54.63
N LEU A 505 -53.24 -28.74 -54.87
CA LEU A 505 -53.59 -28.08 -56.13
C LEU A 505 -52.87 -28.73 -57.33
N ARG A 506 -51.59 -29.08 -57.21
CA ARG A 506 -50.87 -29.81 -58.27
C ARG A 506 -51.46 -31.18 -58.57
N ARG A 507 -51.97 -31.91 -57.55
CA ARG A 507 -52.68 -33.17 -57.78
C ARG A 507 -53.99 -32.94 -58.50
N GLU A 508 -54.75 -31.92 -58.11
CA GLU A 508 -56.01 -31.55 -58.77
C GLU A 508 -55.76 -31.17 -60.24
N VAL A 509 -54.76 -30.34 -60.53
CA VAL A 509 -54.37 -29.99 -61.91
C VAL A 509 -53.97 -31.22 -62.71
N ALA A 510 -53.20 -32.15 -62.12
CA ALA A 510 -52.82 -33.39 -62.79
C ALA A 510 -54.04 -34.30 -63.10
N GLN A 511 -55.03 -34.33 -62.21
CA GLN A 511 -56.30 -35.04 -62.43
C GLN A 511 -57.12 -34.38 -63.53
N VAL A 512 -57.25 -33.05 -63.53
CA VAL A 512 -57.95 -32.31 -64.59
C VAL A 512 -57.27 -32.55 -65.93
N LYS A 513 -55.94 -32.53 -65.97
CA LYS A 513 -55.17 -32.79 -67.20
C LYS A 513 -55.38 -34.20 -67.75
N SER A 514 -55.42 -35.24 -66.90
CA SER A 514 -55.69 -36.60 -67.36
C SER A 514 -57.13 -36.78 -67.84
N LEU A 515 -58.10 -36.13 -67.18
CA LEU A 515 -59.49 -36.09 -67.63
C LEU A 515 -59.60 -35.40 -69.00
N LEU A 516 -58.94 -34.26 -69.19
CA LEU A 516 -58.91 -33.56 -70.48
C LEU A 516 -58.26 -34.43 -71.56
N GLN A 517 -57.12 -35.07 -71.30
CA GLN A 517 -56.48 -35.98 -72.26
C GLN A 517 -57.39 -37.15 -72.66
N SER A 518 -58.08 -37.76 -71.68
CA SER A 518 -59.06 -38.81 -71.93
C SER A 518 -60.22 -38.32 -72.81
N LYS A 519 -60.72 -37.11 -72.55
CA LYS A 519 -61.78 -36.47 -73.35
C LYS A 519 -61.29 -36.10 -74.75
N GLU A 520 -60.09 -35.58 -74.91
CA GLU A 520 -59.48 -35.35 -76.22
C GLU A 520 -59.31 -36.65 -77.01
N GLU A 521 -58.94 -37.76 -76.37
CA GLU A 521 -58.87 -39.07 -77.01
C GLU A 521 -60.24 -39.61 -77.41
N GLN A 522 -61.29 -39.33 -76.63
CA GLN A 522 -62.67 -39.60 -77.03
C GLN A 522 -63.07 -38.75 -78.25
N LEU A 523 -62.76 -37.44 -78.25
CA LEU A 523 -63.04 -36.54 -79.38
C LEU A 523 -62.28 -36.96 -80.64
N ARG A 524 -61.00 -37.34 -80.54
CA ARG A 524 -60.22 -37.86 -81.68
C ARG A 524 -60.85 -39.11 -82.27
N ARG A 525 -61.36 -40.03 -81.44
CA ARG A 525 -62.09 -41.23 -81.89
C ARG A 525 -63.38 -40.88 -82.62
N VAL A 526 -64.18 -39.97 -82.08
CA VAL A 526 -65.43 -39.51 -82.72
C VAL A 526 -65.14 -38.83 -84.05
N THR A 527 -64.10 -37.99 -84.11
CA THR A 527 -63.69 -37.29 -85.33
C THR A 527 -63.22 -38.27 -86.41
N ALA A 528 -62.48 -39.31 -86.03
CA ALA A 528 -62.06 -40.36 -86.96
C ALA A 528 -63.27 -41.16 -87.51
N LEU A 529 -64.25 -41.49 -86.66
CA LEU A 529 -65.49 -42.13 -87.10
C LEU A 529 -66.31 -41.22 -88.04
N LEU A 530 -66.36 -39.92 -87.76
CA LEU A 530 -67.00 -38.95 -88.62
C LEU A 530 -66.32 -38.92 -90.00
N HIS A 531 -64.99 -38.89 -90.02
CA HIS A 531 -64.22 -38.90 -91.27
C HIS A 531 -64.43 -40.20 -92.07
N GLU A 532 -64.51 -41.36 -91.41
CA GLU A 532 -64.86 -42.62 -92.06
C GLU A 532 -66.28 -42.58 -92.67
N LYS A 533 -67.23 -41.91 -92.00
CA LYS A 533 -68.58 -41.69 -92.55
C LYS A 533 -68.59 -40.70 -93.71
N GLU A 534 -67.79 -39.65 -93.65
CA GLU A 534 -67.58 -38.73 -94.78
C GLU A 534 -66.95 -39.43 -95.98
N GLU A 535 -65.98 -40.33 -95.77
CA GLU A 535 -65.41 -41.18 -96.82
C GLU A 535 -66.47 -42.12 -97.41
N GLN A 536 -67.32 -42.74 -96.57
CA GLN A 536 -68.46 -43.55 -97.04
C GLN A 536 -69.44 -42.73 -97.91
N LEU A 537 -69.73 -41.48 -97.52
CA LEU A 537 -70.56 -40.56 -98.31
C LEU A 537 -69.87 -40.15 -99.62
N SER A 538 -68.56 -39.95 -99.61
CA SER A 538 -67.76 -39.64 -100.81
C SER A 538 -67.81 -40.79 -101.82
N ILE A 539 -67.65 -42.05 -101.35
CA ILE A 539 -67.76 -43.25 -102.19
C ILE A 539 -69.17 -43.36 -102.80
N MET A 540 -70.22 -43.21 -101.99
CA MET A 540 -71.60 -43.21 -102.52
C MET A 540 -71.85 -42.09 -103.53
N ARG A 541 -71.18 -40.95 -103.39
CA ARG A 541 -71.28 -39.84 -104.35
C ARG A 541 -70.61 -40.17 -105.67
N ILE A 542 -69.46 -40.84 -105.65
CA ILE A 542 -68.76 -41.34 -106.84
C ILE A 542 -69.62 -42.37 -107.58
N ASP A 543 -70.23 -43.33 -106.87
CA ASP A 543 -71.12 -44.34 -107.46
C ASP A 543 -72.35 -43.70 -108.14
N LEU A 544 -72.87 -42.61 -107.58
CA LEU A 544 -74.02 -41.87 -108.11
C LEU A 544 -73.65 -41.09 -109.38
N ASP A 545 -72.44 -40.52 -109.43
CA ASP A 545 -71.92 -39.84 -110.60
C ASP A 545 -71.59 -40.82 -111.76
N ASP A 546 -71.12 -42.05 -111.46
CA ASP A 546 -70.94 -43.12 -112.46
C ASP A 546 -72.27 -43.59 -113.09
N SER A 547 -73.35 -43.65 -112.30
CA SER A 547 -74.70 -43.97 -112.81
C SER A 547 -75.26 -42.87 -113.73
N LYS A 548 -74.83 -41.62 -113.55
CA LYS A 548 -75.17 -40.47 -114.40
C LYS A 548 -74.50 -40.54 -115.77
N VAL A 549 -73.26 -41.04 -115.84
CA VAL A 549 -72.50 -41.21 -117.09
C VAL A 549 -73.18 -42.25 -118.01
N GLN A 550 -73.73 -43.32 -117.45
CA GLN A 550 -74.50 -44.32 -118.23
C GLN A 550 -75.85 -43.79 -118.77
N LEU A 551 -76.45 -42.79 -118.14
CA LEU A 551 -77.66 -42.11 -118.63
C LEU A 551 -77.35 -41.09 -119.75
N SER A 552 -76.13 -40.55 -119.79
CA SER A 552 -75.69 -39.61 -120.85
C SER A 552 -75.32 -40.28 -122.18
N GLU A 553 -75.01 -41.58 -122.21
CA GLU A 553 -74.72 -42.32 -123.45
C GLU A 553 -76.00 -42.72 -124.23
N ALA A 554 -77.14 -42.87 -123.56
CA ALA A 554 -78.43 -43.18 -124.20
C ALA A 554 -79.15 -41.95 -124.79
N THR A 555 -78.78 -40.72 -124.38
CA THR A 555 -79.33 -39.46 -124.88
C THR A 555 -78.60 -38.93 -126.13
N SER A 556 -77.36 -39.38 -126.37
CA SER A 556 -76.48 -38.96 -127.47
C SER A 556 -76.88 -39.46 -128.88
N VAL A 557 -77.63 -40.58 -128.98
CA VAL A 557 -78.09 -41.13 -130.29
C VAL A 557 -79.40 -40.47 -130.78
N VAL A 558 -80.14 -39.78 -129.91
CA VAL A 558 -81.42 -39.12 -130.24
C VAL A 558 -81.23 -37.66 -130.70
N GLU A 559 -80.10 -37.02 -130.35
CA GLU A 559 -79.79 -35.62 -130.71
C GLU A 559 -79.15 -35.45 -132.11
N GLN A 560 -78.70 -36.53 -132.78
CA GLN A 560 -78.15 -36.46 -134.15
C GLN A 560 -79.21 -36.37 -135.28
N ILE A 561 -80.49 -36.62 -135.00
CA ILE A 561 -81.59 -36.55 -136.01
C ILE A 561 -82.27 -35.15 -136.04
N SER A 562 -82.10 -34.30 -135.02
CA SER A 562 -82.86 -33.04 -134.89
C SER A 562 -82.07 -31.75 -135.18
N ALA A 563 -80.74 -31.81 -135.39
CA ALA A 563 -79.89 -30.61 -135.40
C ALA A 563 -79.16 -30.26 -136.72
N LEU A 564 -79.45 -30.91 -137.85
CA LEU A 564 -78.93 -30.53 -139.20
C LEU A 564 -79.93 -29.71 -140.06
N SER A 565 -81.07 -29.27 -139.50
CA SER A 565 -82.13 -28.63 -140.30
C SER A 565 -82.59 -27.22 -139.89
N ARG A 566 -81.97 -26.52 -138.92
CA ARG A 566 -82.44 -25.14 -138.59
C ARG A 566 -81.39 -24.06 -138.28
N ALA A 567 -80.14 -24.22 -138.72
CA ALA A 567 -79.19 -23.10 -138.72
C ALA A 567 -78.38 -23.05 -140.03
N LEU A 568 -79.10 -22.77 -141.12
CA LEU A 568 -78.67 -21.89 -142.22
C LEU A 568 -79.67 -20.71 -142.24
N VAL A 569 -79.87 -20.13 -141.06
CA VAL A 569 -80.48 -18.81 -140.87
C VAL A 569 -79.62 -18.13 -139.80
N ASP A 570 -78.40 -17.89 -140.24
CA ASP A 570 -77.38 -17.13 -139.55
C ASP A 570 -77.82 -15.69 -139.29
N SER A 571 -77.22 -15.16 -138.22
CA SER A 571 -76.63 -13.81 -138.14
C SER A 571 -77.54 -12.59 -137.92
N ALA A 572 -77.54 -12.09 -136.68
CA ALA A 572 -77.03 -10.74 -136.30
C ALA A 572 -77.48 -10.30 -134.89
N LYS A 573 -76.53 -9.69 -134.13
CA LYS A 573 -76.62 -8.73 -132.99
C LYS A 573 -75.74 -9.18 -131.79
N GLN A 574 -74.61 -8.50 -131.45
CA GLN A 574 -74.47 -7.23 -130.70
C GLN A 574 -75.38 -7.18 -129.46
N GLY A 575 -74.98 -6.83 -128.23
CA GLY A 575 -73.80 -6.18 -127.65
C GLY A 575 -74.24 -5.48 -126.33
N THR A 576 -73.29 -4.99 -125.52
CA THR A 576 -73.42 -4.09 -124.32
C THR A 576 -73.84 -4.75 -122.99
N ALA A 577 -73.41 -4.38 -121.76
CA ALA A 577 -72.74 -3.22 -121.15
C ALA A 577 -72.09 -3.68 -119.79
N ALA A 578 -70.92 -3.20 -119.31
CA ALA A 578 -70.55 -1.97 -118.55
C ALA A 578 -70.79 -1.97 -117.00
N GLY A 579 -69.80 -1.44 -116.25
CA GLY A 579 -69.86 -0.90 -114.85
C GLY A 579 -69.02 -1.68 -113.82
N ASN A 580 -67.82 -1.23 -113.37
CA ASN A 580 -67.44 -0.17 -112.38
C ASN A 580 -67.60 -0.58 -110.90
N ASP A 581 -66.54 -0.43 -110.09
CA ASP A 581 -66.59 -0.04 -108.66
C ASP A 581 -65.19 0.35 -108.13
N GLU A 582 -64.92 1.66 -108.11
CA GLU A 582 -63.81 2.35 -107.44
C GLU A 582 -64.33 2.96 -106.12
N GLU A 583 -64.45 2.19 -105.03
CA GLU A 583 -64.83 2.75 -103.71
C GLU A 583 -64.30 1.95 -102.48
N SER A 584 -63.21 1.19 -102.65
CA SER A 584 -62.64 0.32 -101.59
C SER A 584 -61.21 0.71 -101.14
N VAL A 585 -60.50 1.51 -101.93
CA VAL A 585 -59.06 1.80 -101.71
C VAL A 585 -58.81 2.99 -100.76
N LEU A 586 -59.77 3.89 -100.57
CA LEU A 586 -59.62 5.10 -99.73
C LEU A 586 -59.97 4.90 -98.24
N VAL A 587 -60.71 3.85 -97.89
CA VAL A 587 -61.08 3.53 -96.50
C VAL A 587 -59.99 2.66 -95.84
N GLN A 588 -59.34 1.80 -96.62
CA GLN A 588 -58.29 0.90 -96.16
C GLN A 588 -56.97 1.62 -95.86
N THR A 589 -56.64 2.65 -96.66
CA THR A 589 -55.46 3.51 -96.48
C THR A 589 -55.57 4.48 -95.31
N ASN A 590 -56.79 4.89 -94.92
CA ASN A 590 -57.01 5.74 -93.74
C ASN A 590 -56.89 4.96 -92.41
N LEU A 591 -57.35 3.70 -92.36
CA LEU A 591 -57.28 2.87 -91.15
C LEU A 591 -55.82 2.49 -90.80
N GLU A 592 -54.98 2.29 -91.80
CA GLU A 592 -53.55 1.99 -91.66
C GLU A 592 -52.72 3.21 -91.19
N LEU A 593 -53.13 4.44 -91.54
CA LEU A 593 -52.49 5.66 -91.04
C LEU A 593 -52.79 5.93 -89.56
N PHE A 594 -54.01 5.63 -89.09
CA PHE A 594 -54.38 5.81 -87.67
C PHE A 594 -53.74 4.74 -86.76
N SER A 595 -53.56 3.50 -87.24
CA SER A 595 -52.85 2.47 -86.48
C SER A 595 -51.33 2.72 -86.43
N ALA A 596 -50.74 3.21 -87.54
CA ALA A 596 -49.34 3.63 -87.58
C ALA A 596 -49.06 4.83 -86.64
N ASN A 597 -49.93 5.84 -86.61
CA ASN A 597 -49.77 6.98 -85.69
C ASN A 597 -49.95 6.60 -84.21
N ARG A 598 -50.84 5.65 -83.89
CA ARG A 598 -51.00 5.17 -82.50
C ARG A 598 -49.79 4.37 -82.02
N SER A 599 -49.23 3.51 -82.87
CA SER A 599 -48.02 2.76 -82.56
C SER A 599 -46.77 3.63 -82.46
N LEU A 600 -46.67 4.73 -83.22
CA LEU A 600 -45.61 5.72 -83.07
C LEU A 600 -45.71 6.47 -81.73
N LEU A 601 -46.90 6.87 -81.31
CA LEU A 601 -47.11 7.57 -80.04
C LEU A 601 -46.83 6.66 -78.83
N GLU A 602 -47.23 5.39 -78.88
CA GLU A 602 -46.89 4.40 -77.84
C GLU A 602 -45.37 4.15 -77.78
N ARG A 603 -44.68 4.16 -78.92
CA ARG A 603 -43.22 4.04 -78.99
C ARG A 603 -42.50 5.28 -78.47
N GLU A 604 -43.01 6.48 -78.72
CA GLU A 604 -42.47 7.74 -78.15
C GLU A 604 -42.63 7.79 -76.63
N LEU A 605 -43.80 7.40 -76.10
CA LEU A 605 -44.02 7.31 -74.65
C LEU A 605 -43.14 6.25 -73.97
N GLN A 606 -42.93 5.10 -74.62
CA GLN A 606 -41.99 4.10 -74.12
C GLN A 606 -40.56 4.64 -74.11
N LEU A 607 -40.13 5.33 -75.16
CA LEU A 607 -38.79 5.94 -75.23
C LEU A 607 -38.61 7.01 -74.15
N GLN A 608 -39.61 7.84 -73.88
CA GLN A 608 -39.58 8.81 -72.77
C GLN A 608 -39.45 8.11 -71.41
N HIS A 609 -40.24 7.06 -71.16
CA HIS A 609 -40.14 6.29 -69.92
C HIS A 609 -38.77 5.60 -69.76
N TYR A 610 -38.20 5.10 -70.85
CA TYR A 610 -36.83 4.55 -70.84
C TYR A 610 -35.77 5.63 -70.62
N GLN A 611 -35.97 6.85 -71.14
CA GLN A 611 -35.06 7.98 -70.90
C GLN A 611 -35.14 8.48 -69.46
N GLU A 612 -36.35 8.63 -68.90
CA GLU A 612 -36.55 9.00 -67.50
C GLU A 612 -35.94 7.97 -66.55
N LYS A 613 -36.20 6.67 -66.78
CA LYS A 613 -35.54 5.60 -66.02
C LYS A 613 -34.03 5.58 -66.22
N ALA A 614 -33.51 5.91 -67.40
CA ALA A 614 -32.08 5.99 -67.63
C ALA A 614 -31.45 7.16 -66.86
N MET A 615 -32.14 8.30 -66.75
CA MET A 615 -31.70 9.44 -65.95
C MET A 615 -31.77 9.15 -64.45
N GLU A 616 -32.86 8.55 -63.95
CA GLU A 616 -32.97 8.12 -62.55
C GLU A 616 -31.87 7.11 -62.17
N ASN A 617 -31.60 6.13 -63.04
CA ASN A 617 -30.50 5.19 -62.82
C ASN A 617 -29.11 5.85 -62.92
N ALA A 618 -28.95 6.93 -63.68
CA ALA A 618 -27.71 7.68 -63.75
C ALA A 618 -27.45 8.46 -62.45
N ILE A 619 -28.48 9.10 -61.91
CA ILE A 619 -28.40 9.83 -60.63
C ILE A 619 -28.09 8.87 -59.48
N LEU A 620 -28.79 7.72 -59.40
CA LEU A 620 -28.51 6.71 -58.37
C LEU A 620 -27.09 6.12 -58.48
N ARG A 621 -26.54 6.01 -59.69
CA ARG A 621 -25.14 5.58 -59.87
C ARG A 621 -24.17 6.63 -59.37
N GLU A 622 -24.40 7.90 -59.69
CA GLU A 622 -23.57 9.01 -59.22
C GLU A 622 -23.61 9.13 -57.68
N GLU A 623 -24.77 8.94 -57.06
CA GLU A 623 -24.91 8.89 -55.59
C GLU A 623 -24.11 7.73 -54.98
N VAL A 624 -24.23 6.53 -55.54
CA VAL A 624 -23.46 5.36 -55.07
C VAL A 624 -21.96 5.53 -55.31
N GLU A 625 -21.55 6.12 -56.44
CA GLU A 625 -20.15 6.44 -56.72
C GLU A 625 -19.59 7.46 -55.70
N ALA A 626 -20.36 8.50 -55.36
CA ALA A 626 -19.98 9.48 -54.34
C ALA A 626 -19.88 8.86 -52.93
N GLU A 627 -20.82 7.98 -52.56
CA GLU A 627 -20.75 7.25 -51.28
C GLU A 627 -19.54 6.30 -51.24
N LEU A 628 -19.22 5.64 -52.35
CA LEU A 628 -18.04 4.78 -52.46
C LEU A 628 -16.74 5.59 -52.35
N GLU A 629 -16.66 6.77 -52.96
CA GLU A 629 -15.51 7.67 -52.83
C GLU A 629 -15.34 8.14 -51.39
N ALA A 630 -16.42 8.55 -50.72
CA ALA A 630 -16.38 8.96 -49.32
C ALA A 630 -15.93 7.81 -48.39
N VAL A 631 -16.41 6.58 -48.61
CA VAL A 631 -15.97 5.41 -47.86
C VAL A 631 -14.49 5.09 -48.14
N GLN A 632 -14.04 5.23 -49.38
CA GLN A 632 -12.63 5.05 -49.73
C GLN A 632 -11.73 6.11 -49.05
N GLU A 633 -12.16 7.37 -48.97
CA GLU A 633 -11.43 8.40 -48.24
C GLU A 633 -11.37 8.11 -46.74
N CYS A 634 -12.50 7.75 -46.10
CA CYS A 634 -12.49 7.34 -44.70
C CYS A 634 -11.59 6.12 -44.45
N LEU A 635 -11.53 5.16 -45.39
CA LEU A 635 -10.60 4.03 -45.27
C LEU A 635 -9.14 4.47 -45.38
N ARG A 636 -8.81 5.39 -46.29
CA ARG A 636 -7.45 5.96 -46.39
C ARG A 636 -7.05 6.70 -45.12
N GLU A 637 -7.94 7.52 -44.56
CA GLU A 637 -7.69 8.21 -43.29
C GLU A 637 -7.43 7.22 -42.14
N LYS A 638 -8.20 6.13 -42.07
CA LYS A 638 -7.99 5.08 -41.06
C LYS A 638 -6.70 4.31 -41.29
N ASP A 639 -6.32 4.05 -42.54
CA ASP A 639 -5.05 3.42 -42.87
C ASP A 639 -3.87 4.33 -42.48
N ASP A 640 -3.96 5.64 -42.72
CA ASP A 640 -2.95 6.62 -42.31
C ASP A 640 -2.85 6.73 -40.78
N GLU A 641 -3.98 6.77 -40.06
CA GLU A 641 -4.02 6.71 -38.58
C GLU A 641 -3.37 5.42 -38.05
N LEU A 642 -3.61 4.28 -38.70
CA LEU A 642 -3.00 3.00 -38.32
C LEU A 642 -1.49 2.98 -38.60
N ILE A 643 -1.03 3.58 -39.69
CA ILE A 643 0.40 3.73 -39.98
C ILE A 643 1.05 4.61 -38.92
N ALA A 644 0.47 5.78 -38.62
CA ALA A 644 0.97 6.66 -37.57
C ALA A 644 1.02 5.97 -36.19
N ALA A 645 -0.01 5.19 -35.84
CA ALA A 645 -0.04 4.43 -34.60
C ALA A 645 1.04 3.33 -34.57
N ARG A 646 1.32 2.67 -35.71
CA ARG A 646 2.39 1.68 -35.83
C ARG A 646 3.77 2.32 -35.70
N GLU A 647 3.99 3.48 -36.30
CA GLU A 647 5.24 4.23 -36.18
C GLU A 647 5.48 4.70 -34.74
N ALA A 648 4.45 5.24 -34.07
CA ALA A 648 4.52 5.62 -32.66
C ALA A 648 4.84 4.41 -31.76
N LEU A 649 4.22 3.27 -32.03
CA LEU A 649 4.50 2.04 -31.30
C LEU A 649 5.93 1.55 -31.53
N ALA A 650 6.44 1.61 -32.77
CA ALA A 650 7.81 1.25 -33.09
C ALA A 650 8.85 2.16 -32.39
N LEU A 651 8.56 3.46 -32.28
CA LEU A 651 9.37 4.40 -31.50
C LEU A 651 9.37 4.02 -30.01
N LYS A 652 8.21 3.72 -29.43
CA LYS A 652 8.12 3.27 -28.04
C LYS A 652 8.81 1.93 -27.79
N GLU A 653 8.77 1.01 -28.74
CA GLU A 653 9.56 -0.23 -28.67
C GLU A 653 11.07 0.03 -28.73
N ALA A 654 11.52 1.02 -29.50
CA ALA A 654 12.92 1.42 -29.54
C ALA A 654 13.37 2.06 -28.22
N GLU A 655 12.58 2.98 -27.66
CA GLU A 655 12.82 3.57 -26.34
C GLU A 655 12.92 2.49 -25.25
N LEU A 656 12.00 1.51 -25.26
CA LEU A 656 12.03 0.40 -24.30
C LEU A 656 13.29 -0.47 -24.47
N LYS A 657 13.74 -0.72 -25.69
CA LYS A 657 15.01 -1.44 -25.93
C LYS A 657 16.21 -0.67 -25.40
N ASP A 658 16.24 0.65 -25.58
CA ASP A 658 17.31 1.49 -25.04
C ASP A 658 17.31 1.50 -23.51
N VAL A 659 16.13 1.58 -22.89
CA VAL A 659 15.98 1.47 -21.44
C VAL A 659 16.45 0.11 -20.94
N LEU A 660 16.06 -0.99 -21.59
CA LEU A 660 16.55 -2.33 -21.24
C LEU A 660 18.08 -2.44 -21.39
N ALA A 661 18.66 -1.89 -22.46
CA ALA A 661 20.11 -1.88 -22.64
C ALA A 661 20.84 -1.10 -21.53
N ARG A 662 20.25 0.02 -21.05
CA ARG A 662 20.79 0.76 -19.90
C ARG A 662 20.68 -0.03 -18.60
N TRP A 663 19.58 -0.75 -18.40
CA TRP A 663 19.42 -1.63 -17.24
C TRP A 663 20.44 -2.77 -17.25
N ASP A 664 20.63 -3.43 -18.39
CA ASP A 664 21.63 -4.49 -18.56
C ASP A 664 23.06 -3.96 -18.33
N ALA A 665 23.36 -2.73 -18.76
CA ALA A 665 24.65 -2.08 -18.49
C ALA A 665 24.86 -1.84 -16.99
N ARG A 666 23.82 -1.33 -16.30
CA ARG A 666 23.88 -1.06 -14.85
C ARG A 666 23.95 -2.35 -14.03
N GLU A 667 23.30 -3.42 -14.47
CA GLU A 667 23.42 -4.73 -13.85
C GLU A 667 24.85 -5.27 -13.95
N LYS A 668 25.50 -5.15 -15.12
CA LYS A 668 26.92 -5.51 -15.30
C LYS A 668 27.86 -4.64 -14.47
N GLU A 669 27.59 -3.35 -14.33
CA GLU A 669 28.35 -2.48 -13.43
C GLU A 669 28.25 -2.96 -11.98
N LEU A 670 27.04 -3.30 -11.52
CA LEU A 670 26.84 -3.84 -10.17
C LEU A 670 27.51 -5.21 -9.96
N GLU A 671 27.49 -6.08 -10.97
CA GLU A 671 28.24 -7.34 -10.95
C GLU A 671 29.75 -7.08 -10.81
N ASN A 672 30.30 -6.16 -11.60
CA ASN A 672 31.71 -5.76 -11.50
C ASN A 672 32.06 -5.17 -10.13
N PHE A 673 31.22 -4.28 -9.59
CA PHE A 673 31.40 -3.75 -8.22
C PHE A 673 31.37 -4.87 -7.18
N GLY A 674 30.49 -5.86 -7.35
CA GLY A 674 30.45 -7.05 -6.50
C GLY A 674 31.74 -7.86 -6.57
N GLU A 675 32.29 -8.06 -7.76
CA GLU A 675 33.58 -8.74 -7.95
C GLU A 675 34.75 -7.94 -7.35
N GLU A 676 34.77 -6.62 -7.51
CA GLU A 676 35.77 -5.72 -6.91
C GLU A 676 35.72 -5.78 -5.39
N LEU A 677 34.54 -5.70 -4.76
CA LEU A 677 34.38 -5.84 -3.31
C LEU A 677 34.84 -7.20 -2.80
N VAL A 678 34.61 -8.27 -3.57
CA VAL A 678 35.10 -9.61 -3.23
C VAL A 678 36.63 -9.69 -3.33
N GLN A 679 37.25 -9.02 -4.31
CA GLN A 679 38.69 -8.92 -4.42
C GLN A 679 39.29 -8.10 -3.27
N GLU A 680 38.65 -6.99 -2.89
CA GLU A 680 39.06 -6.12 -1.79
C GLU A 680 38.90 -6.80 -0.42
N ALA A 681 37.82 -7.57 -0.23
CA ALA A 681 37.68 -8.41 0.96
C ALA A 681 38.79 -9.48 1.04
N LYS A 682 39.20 -10.06 -0.10
CA LYS A 682 40.33 -11.01 -0.15
C LYS A 682 41.66 -10.33 0.17
N THR A 683 41.92 -9.12 -0.30
CA THR A 683 43.16 -8.38 0.03
C THR A 683 43.18 -7.98 1.51
N LEU A 684 42.06 -7.52 2.07
CA LEU A 684 41.94 -7.24 3.51
C LEU A 684 42.13 -8.50 4.36
N THR A 685 41.60 -9.65 3.91
CA THR A 685 41.82 -10.93 4.59
C THR A 685 43.28 -11.36 4.51
N ALA A 686 43.97 -11.12 3.39
CA ALA A 686 45.41 -11.38 3.23
C ALA A 686 46.27 -10.46 4.11
N LEU A 687 45.92 -9.17 4.22
CA LEU A 687 46.55 -8.21 5.14
C LEU A 687 46.33 -8.62 6.60
N ARG A 688 45.14 -9.10 6.95
CA ARG A 688 44.84 -9.60 8.28
C ARG A 688 45.64 -10.86 8.62
N SER A 689 45.84 -11.77 7.67
CA SER A 689 46.75 -12.91 7.86
C SER A 689 48.21 -12.48 7.98
N PHE A 690 48.65 -11.45 7.24
CA PHE A 690 50.00 -10.92 7.33
C PHE A 690 50.28 -10.25 8.69
N LEU A 691 49.29 -9.53 9.24
CA LEU A 691 49.32 -9.01 10.61
C LEU A 691 49.34 -10.12 11.67
N GLN A 692 48.67 -11.24 11.39
CA GLN A 692 48.65 -12.39 12.30
C GLN A 692 49.99 -13.14 12.29
N GLU A 693 50.64 -13.28 11.13
CA GLU A 693 52.00 -13.85 10.97
C GLU A 693 53.11 -12.92 11.49
N GLY A 694 52.92 -11.60 11.48
CA GLY A 694 53.84 -10.62 12.07
C GLY A 694 53.83 -10.56 13.61
N SER A 695 52.86 -11.23 14.27
CA SER A 695 52.68 -11.16 15.72
C SER A 695 53.44 -12.22 16.53
N GLU A 696 54.19 -13.13 15.89
CA GLU A 696 54.96 -14.18 16.58
C GLU A 696 56.44 -13.84 16.83
N GLY A 697 56.88 -12.58 16.67
CA GLY A 697 58.19 -12.21 17.19
C GLY A 697 58.69 -10.80 16.89
N ALA A 698 58.27 -9.80 17.66
CA ALA A 698 59.07 -8.61 17.94
C ALA A 698 58.53 -7.85 19.17
N SER A 699 59.46 -7.38 20.01
CA SER A 699 59.23 -6.58 21.22
C SER A 699 58.65 -5.18 20.91
N PRO A 700 58.08 -4.48 21.91
CA PRO A 700 57.27 -3.29 21.70
C PRO A 700 58.15 -2.04 21.62
N GLN A 701 58.47 -1.60 20.41
CA GLN A 701 58.88 -0.22 20.13
C GLN A 701 58.85 -0.05 18.61
N ASP A 702 57.75 0.48 18.09
CA ASP A 702 57.69 1.27 16.86
C ASP A 702 56.26 1.80 16.72
N SER A 703 55.98 2.96 17.33
CA SER A 703 54.76 3.74 17.13
C SER A 703 54.62 4.29 15.70
N SER A 704 55.62 4.04 14.83
CA SER A 704 55.60 4.46 13.43
C SER A 704 54.73 3.58 12.54
N ALA A 705 54.48 2.31 12.91
CA ALA A 705 53.66 1.40 12.11
C ALA A 705 52.16 1.63 12.32
N THR A 706 51.74 1.97 13.54
CA THR A 706 50.35 2.35 13.83
C THR A 706 50.01 3.71 13.21
N ASP A 707 50.93 4.68 13.31
CA ASP A 707 50.72 6.00 12.72
C ASP A 707 50.71 5.94 11.18
N ALA A 708 51.48 5.03 10.57
CA ALA A 708 51.43 4.79 9.12
C ALA A 708 50.13 4.12 8.67
N LEU A 709 49.62 3.16 9.45
CA LEU A 709 48.34 2.50 9.19
C LEU A 709 47.16 3.46 9.39
N ASP A 710 47.18 4.30 10.41
CA ASP A 710 46.14 5.31 10.65
C ASP A 710 46.12 6.36 9.52
N LEU A 711 47.30 6.71 8.97
CA LEU A 711 47.41 7.64 7.84
C LEU A 711 46.96 7.00 6.52
N GLU A 712 47.17 5.69 6.35
CA GLU A 712 46.69 4.93 5.18
C GLU A 712 45.18 4.66 5.25
N VAL A 713 44.63 4.42 6.46
CA VAL A 713 43.19 4.39 6.71
C VAL A 713 42.55 5.74 6.40
N ALA A 714 43.12 6.84 6.90
CA ALA A 714 42.63 8.19 6.60
C ALA A 714 42.71 8.52 5.09
N LYS A 715 43.72 7.99 4.38
CA LYS A 715 43.86 8.14 2.93
C LYS A 715 42.80 7.34 2.17
N LEU A 716 42.53 6.10 2.56
CA LEU A 716 41.49 5.26 1.95
C LEU A 716 40.09 5.80 2.24
N GLU A 717 39.86 6.37 3.42
CA GLU A 717 38.62 7.10 3.75
C GLU A 717 38.46 8.37 2.91
N ALA A 718 39.56 9.11 2.68
CA ALA A 718 39.56 10.27 1.78
C ALA A 718 39.31 9.88 0.32
N GLU A 719 39.88 8.77 -0.17
CA GLU A 719 39.65 8.27 -1.53
C GLU A 719 38.22 7.71 -1.69
N SER A 720 37.67 7.03 -0.68
CA SER A 720 36.29 6.56 -0.64
C SER A 720 35.28 7.72 -0.64
N THR A 721 35.53 8.76 0.17
CA THR A 721 34.69 9.95 0.19
C THR A 721 34.80 10.76 -1.10
N LEU A 722 35.98 10.82 -1.73
CA LEU A 722 36.17 11.43 -3.04
C LEU A 722 35.40 10.65 -4.12
N GLY A 723 35.46 9.32 -4.14
CA GLY A 723 34.70 8.48 -5.06
C GLY A 723 33.18 8.61 -4.87
N ALA A 724 32.72 8.70 -3.63
CA ALA A 724 31.32 8.97 -3.31
C ALA A 724 30.89 10.36 -3.83
N LEU A 725 31.71 11.39 -3.64
CA LEU A 725 31.44 12.73 -4.18
C LEU A 725 31.45 12.77 -5.71
N GLN A 726 32.33 12.00 -6.35
CA GLN A 726 32.41 11.91 -7.81
C GLN A 726 31.17 11.21 -8.39
N SER A 727 30.70 10.12 -7.76
CA SER A 727 29.44 9.48 -8.15
C SER A 727 28.21 10.38 -7.94
N LEU A 728 28.20 11.20 -6.88
CA LEU A 728 27.16 12.20 -6.65
C LEU A 728 27.21 13.32 -7.71
N ALA A 729 28.42 13.73 -8.11
CA ALA A 729 28.60 14.69 -9.20
C ALA A 729 28.12 14.11 -10.54
N ASP A 730 28.43 12.86 -10.85
CA ASP A 730 27.98 12.18 -12.08
C ASP A 730 26.46 11.97 -12.10
N LEU A 731 25.86 11.59 -10.96
CA LEU A 731 24.40 11.51 -10.81
C LEU A 731 23.74 12.89 -10.95
N SER A 732 24.38 13.95 -10.44
CA SER A 732 23.89 15.32 -10.61
C SER A 732 23.98 15.76 -12.08
N GLN A 733 25.04 15.39 -12.78
CA GLN A 733 25.22 15.66 -14.21
C GLN A 733 24.19 14.90 -15.04
N GLN A 734 23.93 13.63 -14.73
CA GLN A 734 22.86 12.84 -15.37
C GLN A 734 21.45 13.39 -15.09
N LEU A 735 21.22 13.96 -13.90
CA LEU A 735 19.96 14.61 -13.57
C LEU A 735 19.78 15.92 -14.37
N VAL A 736 20.86 16.66 -14.58
CA VAL A 736 20.86 17.88 -15.40
C VAL A 736 20.70 17.53 -16.88
N ASP A 737 21.37 16.49 -17.38
CA ASP A 737 21.26 16.05 -18.77
C ASP A 737 19.89 15.42 -19.08
N SER A 738 19.24 14.77 -18.10
CA SER A 738 17.85 14.29 -18.21
C SER A 738 16.80 15.39 -18.04
N GLY A 739 17.12 16.46 -17.29
CA GLY A 739 16.24 17.63 -17.13
C GLY A 739 16.25 18.60 -18.31
N VAL A 740 17.21 18.51 -19.23
CA VAL A 740 17.33 19.41 -20.40
C VAL A 740 16.74 18.79 -21.68
N ALA A 741 16.34 17.51 -21.67
CA ALA A 741 15.86 16.81 -22.88
C ALA A 741 14.33 16.77 -23.05
N GLU A 742 13.53 17.18 -22.06
CA GLU A 742 12.05 17.17 -22.15
C GLU A 742 11.48 18.60 -22.13
N ASP A 743 11.85 19.41 -23.12
CA ASP A 743 11.06 20.58 -23.51
C ASP A 743 11.45 20.96 -24.94
N LEU A 744 10.66 20.51 -25.93
CA LEU A 744 10.33 21.22 -27.18
C LEU A 744 9.46 20.35 -28.11
N GLU A 745 8.20 20.78 -28.24
CA GLU A 745 7.34 20.83 -29.45
C GLU A 745 6.56 19.60 -30.00
N ASN A 746 5.24 19.85 -30.10
CA ASN A 746 4.19 19.28 -30.99
C ASN A 746 3.58 17.90 -30.63
N SER A 747 2.25 17.69 -30.56
CA SER A 747 1.08 18.50 -30.96
C SER A 747 -0.20 18.13 -30.18
N GLY A 748 -0.95 19.16 -29.74
CA GLY A 748 -2.41 19.29 -29.87
C GLY A 748 -3.38 18.32 -29.16
N ALA A 749 -3.78 18.62 -27.92
CA ALA A 749 -5.18 18.45 -27.46
C ALA A 749 -5.50 19.28 -26.20
N SER A 750 -6.55 20.09 -26.33
CA SER A 750 -7.19 21.07 -25.44
C SER A 750 -7.55 20.68 -23.98
N ILE A 751 -7.34 21.65 -23.08
CA ILE A 751 -8.21 22.13 -21.96
C ILE A 751 -7.90 21.74 -20.49
N GLU A 752 -7.07 20.75 -20.14
CA GLU A 752 -6.83 20.42 -18.72
C GLU A 752 -5.55 21.05 -18.08
N ALA A 753 -4.70 21.72 -18.85
CA ALA A 753 -3.38 22.17 -18.38
C ALA A 753 -3.36 23.47 -17.54
N ASP A 754 -4.39 24.33 -17.61
CA ASP A 754 -4.36 25.66 -16.96
C ASP A 754 -4.46 25.60 -15.42
N HIS A 755 -5.04 24.52 -14.87
CA HIS A 755 -5.12 24.31 -13.42
C HIS A 755 -3.81 23.75 -12.84
N VAL A 756 -3.07 22.97 -13.61
CA VAL A 756 -1.80 22.34 -13.19
C VAL A 756 -0.68 23.37 -13.22
N VAL A 757 -0.62 24.24 -14.24
CA VAL A 757 0.40 25.30 -14.34
C VAL A 757 0.25 26.34 -13.22
N LYS A 758 -0.98 26.66 -12.78
CA LYS A 758 -1.22 27.53 -11.61
C LYS A 758 -0.82 26.87 -10.29
N GLY A 759 -1.05 25.56 -10.15
CA GLY A 759 -0.62 24.78 -8.97
C GLY A 759 0.91 24.70 -8.86
N LEU A 760 1.59 24.44 -9.97
CA LEU A 760 3.06 24.38 -10.03
C LEU A 760 3.71 25.74 -9.79
N LYS A 761 3.12 26.84 -10.27
CA LYS A 761 3.57 28.20 -9.92
C LYS A 761 3.42 28.53 -8.43
N GLY A 762 2.35 28.06 -7.78
CA GLY A 762 2.17 28.21 -6.33
C GLY A 762 3.20 27.43 -5.53
N GLN A 763 3.48 26.19 -5.92
CA GLN A 763 4.47 25.34 -5.27
C GLN A 763 5.91 25.84 -5.47
N LEU A 764 6.22 26.48 -6.60
CA LEU A 764 7.53 27.08 -6.84
C LEU A 764 7.76 28.31 -5.93
N VAL A 765 6.75 29.15 -5.74
CA VAL A 765 6.81 30.31 -4.83
C VAL A 765 6.93 29.88 -3.37
N GLU A 766 6.25 28.80 -2.96
CA GLU A 766 6.41 28.23 -1.62
C GLU A 766 7.80 27.62 -1.39
N LYS A 767 8.39 26.99 -2.43
CA LYS A 767 9.77 26.47 -2.36
C LYS A 767 10.83 27.58 -2.34
N GLU A 768 10.63 28.68 -3.06
CA GLU A 768 11.50 29.86 -2.99
C GLU A 768 11.44 30.52 -1.60
N ALA A 769 10.24 30.63 -1.00
CA ALA A 769 10.08 31.14 0.36
C ALA A 769 10.73 30.21 1.42
N ALA A 770 10.63 28.89 1.23
CA ALA A 770 11.30 27.92 2.09
C ALA A 770 12.83 27.99 1.98
N LEU A 771 13.37 28.23 0.77
CA LEU A 771 14.80 28.44 0.54
C LEU A 771 15.32 29.76 1.15
N GLU A 772 14.54 30.83 1.13
CA GLU A 772 14.93 32.06 1.83
C GLU A 772 14.93 31.87 3.36
N LEU A 773 13.98 31.12 3.92
CA LEU A 773 13.95 30.82 5.35
C LEU A 773 15.15 29.97 5.78
N THR A 774 15.53 28.95 5.00
CA THR A 774 16.72 28.13 5.30
C THR A 774 18.00 28.93 5.17
N LYS A 775 18.10 29.82 4.18
CA LYS A 775 19.24 30.73 4.03
C LYS A 775 19.38 31.68 5.22
N ASN A 776 18.27 32.28 5.68
CA ASN A 776 18.27 33.15 6.86
C ASN A 776 18.63 32.39 8.15
N ALA A 777 18.19 31.13 8.29
CA ALA A 777 18.58 30.29 9.43
C ALA A 777 20.06 29.90 9.38
N LEU A 778 20.61 29.65 8.19
CA LEU A 778 22.03 29.37 7.99
C LEU A 778 22.89 30.59 8.31
N ASP A 779 22.47 31.80 7.92
CA ASP A 779 23.12 33.08 8.23
C ASP A 779 23.09 33.37 9.75
N GLN A 780 22.02 33.00 10.44
CA GLN A 780 21.94 33.11 11.90
C GLN A 780 22.86 32.10 12.61
N LEU A 781 22.94 30.87 12.11
CA LEU A 781 23.85 29.86 12.63
C LEU A 781 25.32 30.25 12.40
N THR A 782 25.67 30.76 11.22
CA THR A 782 27.03 31.26 10.95
C THR A 782 27.39 32.43 11.87
N ARG A 783 26.48 33.40 12.07
CA ARG A 783 26.71 34.48 13.05
C ARG A 783 26.86 33.99 14.49
N LEU A 784 26.05 33.02 14.92
CA LEU A 784 26.19 32.40 16.24
C LEU A 784 27.51 31.66 16.37
N THR A 785 27.95 31.01 15.29
CA THR A 785 29.23 30.30 15.25
C THR A 785 30.39 31.28 15.31
N GLU A 786 30.34 32.40 14.57
CA GLU A 786 31.32 33.49 14.67
C GLU A 786 31.36 34.12 16.06
N MET A 787 30.20 34.34 16.71
CA MET A 787 30.17 34.83 18.09
C MET A 787 30.76 33.82 19.09
N LEU A 788 30.46 32.53 18.94
CA LEU A 788 31.01 31.48 19.80
C LEU A 788 32.52 31.31 19.60
N VAL A 789 33.03 31.47 18.38
CA VAL A 789 34.47 31.45 18.07
C VAL A 789 35.17 32.68 18.69
N LEU A 790 34.53 33.86 18.65
CA LEU A 790 35.02 35.07 19.32
C LEU A 790 34.97 34.96 20.85
N GLU A 791 33.92 34.38 21.42
CA GLU A 791 33.78 34.14 22.88
C GLU A 791 34.73 33.06 23.39
N ALA A 792 35.07 32.07 22.56
CA ALA A 792 36.05 31.04 22.87
C ALA A 792 37.51 31.54 22.77
N GLY A 793 37.75 32.76 22.28
CA GLY A 793 39.09 33.34 22.13
C GLY A 793 39.96 32.63 21.11
N ILE A 794 39.35 31.91 20.15
CA ILE A 794 40.03 31.20 19.07
C ILE A 794 40.01 32.13 17.86
N ALA A 795 40.97 33.05 17.80
CA ALA A 795 41.31 33.78 16.57
C ALA A 795 42.64 33.28 16.04
#